data_AF-A0A810CSV4-F1
#
_entry.id   AF-A0A810CSV4-F1
#
_cell.length_a   1.000
_cell.length_b   1.000
_cell.length_c   1.000
_cell.angle_alpha   90.00
_cell.angle_beta   90.00
_cell.angle_gamma   90.00
#
_symmetry.space_group_name_H-M   'P 1'
#
loop_
_entity.id
_entity.type
_entity.pdbx_description
1 polymer ?
#
loop_
_entity_poly.entity_id
_entity_poly.type
_entity_poly.pdbx_seq_one_letter_code
_entity_poly.pdbx_strand_id
1 'polypeptide(L)'
;MAVDQNSPFAHGSAWVRADFHLHTKADKEFKYDGDANAFVGAYVDALKKAGIGLAVITNHNKFDADEFKALRKRARKEAIGLLPGVELSVNDGSNGVHTLVVFSDEWLADGHDLINQFLGTAFAGKPKVQYEQENGRSNDNLVETLKKLEKYDRDFFVVFAHVEADSGLWAELDGGRLTDLSNEPLIKKYCLGFQKVRTHDKGAKCRVKVQTWWRKYPAEVDGSDAKKLDEIGRGQQCFLKIGDYGFDAVKFALTDFQFRVGAKMPKITHSHVNAVRFEGGLLDGIRVTFSPHMNCLIGIQGSGKSSVLESLRFALDISFGDEAEDVEYKEELLEHVLKSGGKVIVEATDRHGEHYEVRRIHGHEPDVYVNDVLRPGVAVRETVVCKPLYFGQKDLSAAGKRFGQDIVEKLVGSSLKAVREKIAGLVIELEQAVDDLISAQSDADTLSQRQTALQNVKFRLEQFEKHGLKEKLEKQVTFKADDAFCVNVNQIAEEWREGLETAIYTAEESMEDLKIPDSKPNADFFQKYDIKLKALKKTVTDATAVLKTVEKAKKDLVADHAALSKKADGLKEEFAKTEREISKALSDGGVTAIKPDTYVKLSEQKKTLETQIVDLKKKTAKESTRRDALLKLIAKDE
;
A
#
# COMPACT_ATOMS: atom_id res chain seq x y z
N MET A 1 -9.28 -1.63 34.39
CA MET A 1 -8.08 -1.05 35.04
C MET A 1 -7.64 0.10 34.16
N ALA A 2 -7.49 1.30 34.71
CA ALA A 2 -6.86 2.39 33.95
C ALA A 2 -5.43 1.96 33.62
N VAL A 3 -5.07 1.93 32.34
CA VAL A 3 -3.69 1.70 31.92
C VAL A 3 -2.87 2.88 32.47
N ASP A 4 -1.86 2.59 33.29
CA ASP A 4 -0.90 3.61 33.71
C ASP A 4 -0.16 4.08 32.45
N GLN A 5 -0.53 5.25 31.94
CA GLN A 5 0.05 5.79 30.72
C GLN A 5 1.54 6.15 30.88
N ASN A 6 2.05 6.20 32.12
CA ASN A 6 3.47 6.41 32.38
C ASN A 6 4.27 5.08 32.38
N SER A 7 3.60 3.93 32.32
CA SER A 7 4.28 2.65 32.17
C SER A 7 4.82 2.49 30.75
N PRO A 8 6.09 2.09 30.56
CA PRO A 8 6.60 1.78 29.23
C PRO A 8 5.89 0.57 28.59
N PHE A 9 5.12 -0.19 29.39
CA PHE A 9 4.34 -1.34 28.93
C PHE A 9 2.87 -1.02 28.67
N ALA A 10 2.48 0.26 28.65
CA ALA A 10 1.10 0.69 28.41
C ALA A 10 0.49 0.12 27.10
N HIS A 11 1.34 -0.24 26.14
CA HIS A 11 0.96 -0.84 24.86
C HIS A 11 1.54 -2.25 24.66
N GLY A 12 1.75 -3.00 25.75
CA GLY A 12 2.31 -4.34 25.74
C GLY A 12 3.83 -4.36 25.91
N SER A 13 4.52 -5.32 25.29
CA SER A 13 5.96 -5.46 25.48
C SER A 13 6.76 -4.30 24.88
N ALA A 14 7.75 -3.81 25.61
CA ALA A 14 8.65 -2.74 25.18
C ALA A 14 10.12 -3.19 25.28
N TRP A 15 10.95 -2.57 24.47
CA TRP A 15 12.41 -2.69 24.59
C TRP A 15 12.90 -1.73 25.66
N VAL A 16 13.59 -2.25 26.67
CA VAL A 16 14.20 -1.47 27.75
C VAL A 16 15.70 -1.74 27.79
N ARG A 17 16.50 -0.71 28.07
CA ARG A 17 17.92 -0.90 28.35
C ARG A 17 18.06 -1.61 29.69
N ALA A 18 18.87 -2.66 29.72
CA ALA A 18 19.15 -3.42 30.93
C ALA A 18 20.61 -3.30 31.37
N ASP A 19 20.81 -3.41 32.69
CA ASP A 19 22.11 -3.56 33.32
C ASP A 19 22.07 -4.75 34.29
N PHE A 20 22.76 -5.84 33.94
CA PHE A 20 22.73 -7.08 34.72
C PHE A 20 23.71 -7.11 35.89
N HIS A 21 24.56 -6.10 36.05
CA HIS A 21 25.66 -6.17 37.00
C HIS A 21 25.90 -4.81 37.64
N LEU A 22 25.32 -4.64 38.83
CA LEU A 22 25.36 -3.40 39.57
C LEU A 22 25.63 -3.65 41.05
N HIS A 23 26.58 -2.90 41.59
CA HIS A 23 26.87 -2.85 43.02
C HIS A 23 26.16 -1.65 43.66
N THR A 24 26.06 -1.70 44.98
CA THR A 24 25.40 -0.69 45.84
C THR A 24 26.31 -0.35 47.01
N LYS A 25 25.97 0.65 47.83
CA LYS A 25 26.80 1.01 49.01
C LYS A 25 26.93 -0.11 50.05
N ALA A 26 26.08 -1.14 49.99
CA ALA A 26 26.28 -2.33 50.81
C ALA A 26 27.50 -3.17 50.39
N ASP A 27 27.97 -3.04 49.15
CA ASP A 27 29.19 -3.65 48.64
C ASP A 27 30.44 -2.88 49.10
N LYS A 28 31.53 -3.59 49.44
CA LYS A 28 32.77 -2.97 49.92
C LYS A 28 33.53 -2.21 48.83
N GLU A 29 33.38 -2.62 47.58
CA GLU A 29 34.06 -2.02 46.44
C GLU A 29 33.31 -0.77 45.92
N PHE A 30 32.04 -0.58 46.31
CA PHE A 30 31.25 0.56 45.88
C PHE A 30 31.50 1.79 46.75
N LYS A 31 31.99 2.86 46.13
CA LYS A 31 32.30 4.12 46.79
C LYS A 31 31.14 5.10 46.68
N TYR A 32 30.69 5.61 47.82
CA TYR A 32 29.69 6.66 47.91
C TYR A 32 30.03 7.61 49.06
N ASP A 33 30.42 8.84 48.71
CA ASP A 33 30.84 9.87 49.66
C ASP A 33 29.70 10.86 50.03
N GLY A 34 28.47 10.59 49.57
CA GLY A 34 27.30 11.43 49.85
C GLY A 34 26.59 11.09 51.17
N ASP A 35 25.52 11.82 51.49
CA ASP A 35 24.67 11.50 52.65
C ASP A 35 24.01 10.13 52.48
N ALA A 36 24.18 9.25 53.46
CA ALA A 36 23.62 7.90 53.47
C ALA A 36 22.10 7.88 53.20
N ASN A 37 21.37 8.92 53.64
CA ASN A 37 19.93 9.08 53.42
C ASN A 37 19.59 9.50 51.98
N ALA A 38 20.52 10.13 51.27
CA ALA A 38 20.35 10.55 49.88
C ALA A 38 20.67 9.43 48.87
N PHE A 39 21.36 8.36 49.31
CA PHE A 39 21.83 7.28 48.43
C PHE A 39 20.73 6.71 47.51
N VAL A 40 19.57 6.33 48.07
CA VAL A 40 18.48 5.71 47.29
C VAL A 40 17.98 6.63 46.18
N GLY A 41 17.86 7.93 46.46
CA GLY A 41 17.48 8.92 45.46
C GLY A 41 18.55 9.05 44.37
N ALA A 42 19.80 9.29 44.79
CA ALA A 42 20.93 9.49 43.89
C ALA A 42 21.20 8.26 42.99
N TYR A 43 21.00 7.05 43.51
CA TYR A 43 21.17 5.81 42.77
C TYR A 43 20.12 5.66 41.67
N VAL A 44 18.85 5.91 41.99
CA VAL A 44 17.77 5.86 40.99
C VAL A 44 17.91 6.97 39.95
N ASP A 45 18.34 8.17 40.36
CA ASP A 45 18.62 9.26 39.43
C ASP A 45 19.77 8.91 38.47
N ALA A 46 20.80 8.19 38.95
CA ALA A 46 21.88 7.68 38.10
C ALA A 46 21.37 6.62 37.10
N LEU A 47 20.53 5.67 37.53
CA LEU A 47 19.89 4.70 36.61
C LEU A 47 19.07 5.41 35.52
N LYS A 48 18.26 6.39 35.92
CA LYS A 48 17.44 7.20 35.02
C LYS A 48 18.29 7.99 34.04
N LYS A 49 19.35 8.64 34.51
CA LYS A 49 20.31 9.39 33.68
C LYS A 49 21.01 8.47 32.65
N ALA A 50 21.29 7.23 33.03
CA ALA A 50 21.84 6.22 32.13
C ALA A 50 20.79 5.62 31.18
N GLY A 51 19.50 5.97 31.32
CA GLY A 51 18.40 5.41 30.53
C GLY A 51 18.16 3.92 30.79
N ILE A 52 18.55 3.41 31.97
CA ILE A 52 18.34 2.02 32.36
C ILE A 52 16.89 1.84 32.79
N GLY A 53 16.17 0.94 32.12
CA GLY A 53 14.79 0.57 32.47
C GLY A 53 14.69 -0.72 33.28
N LEU A 54 15.74 -1.54 33.30
CA LEU A 54 15.83 -2.77 34.09
C LEU A 54 17.24 -2.92 34.67
N ALA A 55 17.35 -3.16 35.96
CA ALA A 55 18.61 -3.34 36.66
C ALA A 55 18.60 -4.62 37.53
N VAL A 56 19.75 -5.25 37.68
CA VAL A 56 19.96 -6.33 38.64
C VAL A 56 21.00 -5.89 39.66
N ILE A 57 20.64 -5.90 40.94
CA ILE A 57 21.61 -5.63 42.02
C ILE A 57 22.37 -6.93 42.29
N THR A 58 23.70 -6.89 42.26
CA THR A 58 24.58 -8.06 42.31
C THR A 58 25.83 -7.80 43.14
N ASN A 59 25.68 -7.33 44.38
CA ASN A 59 26.85 -7.13 45.27
C ASN A 59 27.64 -8.44 45.45
N HIS A 60 28.94 -8.34 45.72
CA HIS A 60 29.84 -9.48 45.88
C HIS A 60 29.50 -10.28 47.13
N ASN A 61 29.00 -11.50 46.91
CA ASN A 61 28.69 -12.49 47.96
C ASN A 61 27.79 -11.96 49.09
N LYS A 62 27.00 -10.92 48.82
CA LYS A 62 26.22 -10.19 49.81
C LYS A 62 24.89 -9.75 49.20
N PHE A 63 23.83 -9.78 50.01
CA PHE A 63 22.55 -9.19 49.66
C PHE A 63 22.01 -8.38 50.84
N ASP A 64 21.67 -7.11 50.60
CA ASP A 64 21.03 -6.25 51.59
C ASP A 64 19.56 -6.06 51.21
N ALA A 65 18.68 -6.81 51.90
CA ALA A 65 17.26 -6.85 51.56
C ALA A 65 16.56 -5.50 51.78
N ASP A 66 16.95 -4.73 52.79
CA ASP A 66 16.31 -3.47 53.13
C ASP A 66 16.72 -2.38 52.14
N GLU A 67 18.01 -2.30 51.79
CA GLU A 67 18.51 -1.43 50.72
C GLU A 67 17.86 -1.78 49.38
N PHE A 68 17.81 -3.07 49.01
CA PHE A 68 17.17 -3.51 47.78
C PHE A 68 15.68 -3.12 47.72
N LYS A 69 14.92 -3.36 48.80
CA LYS A 69 13.51 -2.97 48.90
C LYS A 69 13.32 -1.46 48.76
N ALA A 70 14.19 -0.66 49.38
CA ALA A 70 14.15 0.80 49.29
C ALA A 70 14.44 1.30 47.87
N LEU A 71 15.49 0.78 47.23
CA LEU A 71 15.85 1.07 45.84
C LEU A 71 14.72 0.69 44.88
N ARG A 72 14.22 -0.55 44.96
CA ARG A 72 13.14 -1.06 44.11
C ARG A 72 11.87 -0.23 44.23
N LYS A 73 11.50 0.17 45.45
CA LYS A 73 10.32 1.03 45.69
C LYS A 73 10.48 2.41 45.05
N ARG A 74 11.67 3.03 45.14
CA ARG A 74 11.94 4.34 44.52
C ARG A 74 11.99 4.23 43.01
N ALA A 75 12.69 3.24 42.47
CA ALA A 75 12.87 3.02 41.03
C ALA A 75 11.56 2.73 40.30
N ARG A 76 10.63 1.98 40.91
CA ARG A 76 9.30 1.73 40.34
C ARG A 76 8.53 3.03 40.06
N LYS A 77 8.71 4.08 40.88
CA LYS A 77 8.08 5.40 40.66
C LYS A 77 8.63 6.11 39.43
N GLU A 78 9.84 5.75 38.99
CA GLU A 78 10.51 6.27 37.80
C GLU A 78 10.41 5.30 36.62
N ALA A 79 9.54 4.29 36.69
CA ALA A 79 9.41 3.22 35.69
C ALA A 79 10.75 2.48 35.42
N ILE A 80 11.43 2.08 36.49
CA ILE A 80 12.64 1.26 36.43
C ILE A 80 12.43 -0.02 37.25
N GLY A 81 12.65 -1.16 36.62
CA GLY A 81 12.62 -2.48 37.26
C GLY A 81 13.93 -2.78 37.98
N LEU A 82 13.85 -3.33 39.19
CA LEU A 82 15.00 -3.96 39.85
C LEU A 82 14.70 -5.41 40.21
N LEU A 83 15.65 -6.29 39.88
CA LEU A 83 15.66 -7.70 40.28
C LEU A 83 16.71 -7.94 41.37
N PRO A 84 16.42 -8.83 42.34
CA PRO A 84 17.37 -9.20 43.37
C PRO A 84 18.40 -10.19 42.80
N GLY A 85 19.66 -9.97 43.12
CA GLY A 85 20.75 -10.84 42.70
C GLY A 85 21.96 -10.74 43.62
N VAL A 86 22.94 -11.60 43.34
CA VAL A 86 24.26 -11.62 44.00
C VAL A 86 25.29 -11.98 42.95
N GLU A 87 26.43 -11.31 42.96
CA GLU A 87 27.62 -11.82 42.29
C GLU A 87 28.33 -12.81 43.22
N LEU A 88 28.16 -14.10 42.93
CA LEU A 88 28.73 -15.17 43.73
C LEU A 88 30.10 -15.58 43.17
N SER A 89 31.14 -15.50 43.99
CA SER A 89 32.47 -16.01 43.64
C SER A 89 32.51 -17.53 43.88
N VAL A 90 32.20 -18.32 42.85
CA VAL A 90 32.10 -19.77 42.96
C VAL A 90 33.48 -20.41 42.95
N ASN A 91 33.73 -21.42 43.80
CA ASN A 91 35.00 -22.13 43.87
C ASN A 91 35.14 -23.18 42.74
N ASP A 92 35.18 -22.70 41.49
CA ASP A 92 35.52 -23.45 40.29
C ASP A 92 36.59 -22.66 39.52
N GLY A 93 37.49 -23.33 38.79
CA GLY A 93 38.66 -22.66 38.19
C GLY A 93 39.76 -22.26 39.20
N SER A 94 40.81 -21.58 38.71
CA SER A 94 41.97 -21.21 39.54
C SER A 94 41.71 -19.97 40.39
N ASN A 95 41.00 -18.98 39.85
CA ASN A 95 40.65 -17.74 40.54
C ASN A 95 39.24 -17.71 41.13
N GLY A 96 38.43 -18.75 40.88
CA GLY A 96 37.00 -18.74 41.13
C GLY A 96 36.24 -18.22 39.91
N VAL A 97 34.96 -18.58 39.77
CA VAL A 97 34.11 -18.08 38.68
C VAL A 97 33.03 -17.17 39.24
N HIS A 98 33.06 -15.90 38.83
CA HIS A 98 32.03 -14.92 39.18
C HIS A 98 30.72 -15.23 38.44
N THR A 99 29.68 -15.44 39.23
CA THR A 99 28.41 -15.97 38.78
C THR A 99 27.28 -15.10 39.32
N LEU A 100 26.62 -14.34 38.45
CA LEU A 100 25.46 -13.54 38.83
C LEU A 100 24.27 -14.48 38.99
N VAL A 101 23.82 -14.67 40.23
CA VAL A 101 22.60 -15.42 40.54
C VAL A 101 21.48 -14.42 40.69
N VAL A 102 20.46 -14.51 39.84
CA VAL A 102 19.28 -13.65 39.87
C VAL A 102 18.11 -14.46 40.43
N PHE A 103 17.42 -13.90 41.42
CA PHE A 103 16.41 -14.61 42.20
C PHE A 103 15.00 -14.14 41.84
N SER A 104 14.02 -15.05 41.88
CA SER A 104 12.61 -14.67 41.82
C SER A 104 12.18 -13.93 43.08
N ASP A 105 11.03 -13.24 43.02
CA ASP A 105 10.49 -12.52 44.18
C ASP A 105 10.12 -13.45 45.35
N GLU A 106 9.93 -14.75 45.08
CA GLU A 106 9.61 -15.77 46.09
C GLU A 106 10.74 -15.99 47.09
N TRP A 107 11.99 -15.64 46.75
CA TRP A 107 13.13 -15.70 47.67
C TRP A 107 13.07 -14.65 48.79
N LEU A 108 12.23 -13.63 48.61
CA LEU A 108 12.03 -12.52 49.54
C LEU A 108 10.59 -12.42 50.05
N ALA A 109 9.75 -13.43 49.76
CA ALA A 109 8.34 -13.45 50.12
C ALA A 109 8.14 -13.61 51.64
N ASP A 110 6.99 -13.14 52.12
CA ASP A 110 6.52 -13.31 53.50
C ASP A 110 7.49 -12.85 54.61
N GLY A 111 8.37 -11.90 54.28
CA GLY A 111 9.36 -11.36 55.21
C GLY A 111 10.58 -12.24 55.41
N HIS A 112 10.70 -13.35 54.68
CA HIS A 112 11.89 -14.19 54.67
C HIS A 112 12.97 -13.64 53.74
N ASP A 113 14.23 -13.88 54.08
CA ASP A 113 15.38 -13.59 53.23
C ASP A 113 16.14 -14.89 52.97
N LEU A 114 15.63 -15.67 52.01
CA LEU A 114 16.22 -16.95 51.63
C LEU A 114 17.54 -16.77 50.88
N ILE A 115 17.80 -15.58 50.32
CA ILE A 115 19.07 -15.25 49.65
C ILE A 115 20.20 -15.27 50.69
N ASN A 116 20.05 -14.55 51.80
CA ASN A 116 21.05 -14.57 52.88
C ASN A 116 21.16 -15.95 53.55
N GLN A 117 20.08 -16.72 53.64
CA GLN A 117 20.14 -18.11 54.11
C GLN A 117 20.98 -19.00 53.17
N PHE A 118 20.80 -18.85 51.86
CA PHE A 118 21.62 -19.52 50.85
C PHE A 118 23.08 -19.11 50.97
N LEU A 119 23.39 -17.82 51.10
CA LEU A 119 24.76 -17.35 51.29
C LEU A 119 25.42 -17.97 52.53
N GLY A 120 24.71 -18.04 53.66
CA GLY A 120 25.21 -18.74 54.85
C GLY A 120 25.54 -20.23 54.59
N THR A 121 24.80 -20.88 53.70
CA THR A 121 25.04 -22.27 53.29
C THR A 121 26.21 -22.40 52.30
N ALA A 122 26.32 -21.49 51.34
CA ALA A 122 27.38 -21.45 50.33
C ALA A 122 28.77 -21.16 50.94
N PHE A 123 28.78 -20.42 52.06
CA PHE A 123 29.98 -20.02 52.80
C PHE A 123 30.07 -20.67 54.19
N ALA A 124 29.44 -21.83 54.38
CA ALA A 124 29.42 -22.53 55.66
C ALA A 124 30.82 -22.63 56.30
N GLY A 125 30.94 -22.21 57.57
CA GLY A 125 32.22 -22.17 58.30
C GLY A 125 33.08 -20.93 58.05
N LYS A 126 32.67 -19.99 57.20
CA LYS A 126 33.37 -18.71 56.96
C LYS A 126 32.59 -17.54 57.57
N PRO A 127 33.20 -16.70 58.42
CA PRO A 127 32.61 -15.44 58.87
C PRO A 127 32.36 -14.46 57.71
N LYS A 128 31.29 -13.67 57.79
CA LYS A 128 30.91 -12.64 56.79
C LYS A 128 32.08 -11.76 56.33
N VAL A 129 32.92 -11.31 57.26
CA VAL A 129 34.07 -10.46 56.94
C VAL A 129 35.05 -11.09 55.93
N GLN A 130 35.14 -12.43 55.91
CA GLN A 130 36.03 -13.16 55.01
C GLN A 130 35.45 -13.33 53.60
N TYR A 131 34.12 -13.39 53.46
CA TYR A 131 33.48 -13.72 52.18
C TYR A 131 32.70 -12.59 51.52
N GLU A 132 32.18 -11.59 52.26
CA GLU A 132 31.47 -10.43 51.70
C GLU A 132 32.48 -9.45 51.03
N GLN A 133 33.11 -9.90 49.95
CA GLN A 133 34.07 -9.20 49.10
C GLN A 133 34.30 -9.99 47.80
N GLU A 134 34.85 -9.35 46.76
CA GLU A 134 35.10 -9.92 45.42
C GLU A 134 35.89 -11.25 45.46
N ASN A 135 36.91 -11.33 46.33
CA ASN A 135 37.80 -12.50 46.42
C ASN A 135 37.28 -13.62 47.36
N GLY A 136 36.11 -13.45 47.97
CA GLY A 136 35.54 -14.39 48.92
C GLY A 136 34.93 -15.61 48.23
N ARG A 137 35.70 -16.69 48.00
CA ARG A 137 35.19 -17.87 47.29
C ARG A 137 34.24 -18.73 48.13
N SER A 138 33.19 -19.25 47.50
CA SER A 138 32.26 -20.20 48.12
C SER A 138 32.95 -21.53 48.44
N ASN A 139 32.24 -22.46 49.07
CA ASN A 139 32.81 -23.78 49.40
C ASN A 139 32.74 -24.77 48.25
N ASP A 140 31.85 -24.56 47.28
CA ASP A 140 31.51 -25.55 46.27
C ASP A 140 31.80 -25.07 44.85
N ASN A 141 31.93 -26.03 43.93
CA ASN A 141 32.00 -25.75 42.49
C ASN A 141 30.63 -25.37 41.91
N LEU A 142 30.58 -25.06 40.62
CA LEU A 142 29.35 -24.61 39.94
C LEU A 142 28.19 -25.60 40.06
N VAL A 143 28.44 -26.88 39.86
CA VAL A 143 27.38 -27.91 39.85
C VAL A 143 26.79 -28.10 41.25
N GLU A 144 27.64 -28.20 42.27
CA GLU A 144 27.19 -28.34 43.66
C GLU A 144 26.50 -27.08 44.17
N THR A 145 26.95 -25.89 43.73
CA THR A 145 26.27 -24.62 44.02
C THR A 145 24.85 -24.61 43.45
N LEU A 146 24.66 -25.01 42.19
CA LEU A 146 23.34 -25.10 41.57
C LEU A 146 22.44 -26.13 42.24
N LYS A 147 22.99 -27.28 42.68
CA LYS A 147 22.23 -28.27 43.47
C LYS A 147 21.75 -27.69 44.80
N LYS A 148 22.57 -26.86 45.46
CA LYS A 148 22.16 -26.18 46.70
C LYS A 148 21.06 -25.15 46.45
N LEU A 149 21.16 -24.36 45.38
CA LEU A 149 20.11 -23.42 44.98
C LEU A 149 18.79 -24.15 44.65
N GLU A 150 18.83 -25.23 43.88
CA GLU A 150 17.63 -25.98 43.49
C GLU A 150 16.86 -26.58 44.69
N LYS A 151 17.55 -26.91 45.79
CA LYS A 151 16.90 -27.42 47.02
C LYS A 151 15.97 -26.41 47.69
N TYR A 152 16.08 -25.12 47.40
CA TYR A 152 15.16 -24.12 47.93
C TYR A 152 13.79 -24.18 47.27
N ASP A 153 13.64 -24.89 46.15
CA ASP A 153 12.39 -25.00 45.39
C ASP A 153 11.79 -23.62 45.05
N ARG A 154 12.66 -22.70 44.64
CA ARG A 154 12.34 -21.34 44.23
C ARG A 154 13.10 -21.02 42.97
N ASP A 155 12.47 -20.31 42.05
CA ASP A 155 13.06 -20.07 40.73
C ASP A 155 14.24 -19.07 40.80
N PHE A 156 15.25 -19.31 39.98
CA PHE A 156 16.43 -18.47 39.84
C PHE A 156 17.04 -18.70 38.45
N PHE A 157 17.90 -17.80 38.00
CA PHE A 157 18.76 -18.06 36.84
C PHE A 157 20.15 -17.49 37.06
N VAL A 158 21.07 -17.93 36.21
CA VAL A 158 22.48 -17.57 36.25
C VAL A 158 22.89 -16.84 34.98
N VAL A 159 23.64 -15.76 35.19
CA VAL A 159 24.42 -15.09 34.16
C VAL A 159 25.89 -15.15 34.59
N PHE A 160 26.77 -15.72 33.77
CA PHE A 160 28.20 -15.71 34.08
C PHE A 160 28.78 -14.33 33.85
N ALA A 161 29.40 -13.76 34.89
CA ALA A 161 29.94 -12.41 34.86
C ALA A 161 31.19 -12.36 33.97
N HIS A 162 31.37 -11.21 33.31
CA HIS A 162 32.58 -10.82 32.57
C HIS A 162 33.41 -11.99 32.00
N VAL A 163 32.80 -12.80 31.14
CA VAL A 163 33.24 -14.18 30.88
C VAL A 163 34.68 -14.30 30.35
N GLU A 164 35.19 -13.26 29.70
CA GLU A 164 36.54 -13.18 29.14
C GLU A 164 37.60 -12.58 30.08
N ALA A 165 37.20 -11.95 31.18
CA ALA A 165 38.10 -11.32 32.16
C ALA A 165 38.49 -12.29 33.28
N ASP A 166 39.42 -11.88 34.16
CA ASP A 166 39.80 -12.65 35.35
C ASP A 166 38.57 -13.03 36.18
N SER A 167 38.57 -14.24 36.73
CA SER A 167 37.40 -14.87 37.38
C SER A 167 36.17 -15.04 36.47
N GLY A 168 36.29 -14.77 35.16
CA GLY A 168 35.27 -15.05 34.16
C GLY A 168 35.32 -16.51 33.71
N LEU A 169 34.14 -17.10 33.43
CA LEU A 169 34.03 -18.52 33.10
C LEU A 169 34.97 -18.98 31.97
N TRP A 170 35.13 -18.16 30.92
CA TRP A 170 35.98 -18.53 29.78
C TRP A 170 37.46 -18.31 30.10
N ALA A 171 37.82 -17.28 30.86
CA ALA A 171 39.20 -17.10 31.30
C ALA A 171 39.66 -18.30 32.15
N GLU A 172 38.84 -18.69 33.12
CA GLU A 172 39.19 -19.69 34.14
C GLU A 172 39.13 -21.14 33.66
N LEU A 173 38.28 -21.47 32.68
CA LEU A 173 38.05 -22.85 32.25
C LEU A 173 38.40 -23.06 30.77
N ASP A 174 38.97 -24.23 30.46
CA ASP A 174 39.29 -24.63 29.10
C ASP A 174 38.16 -25.38 28.39
N GLY A 175 38.28 -25.51 27.06
CA GLY A 175 37.21 -26.04 26.21
C GLY A 175 36.64 -27.40 26.60
N GLY A 176 37.46 -28.30 27.16
CA GLY A 176 36.98 -29.59 27.69
C GLY A 176 36.00 -29.41 28.84
N ARG A 177 36.40 -28.66 29.88
CA ARG A 177 35.55 -28.38 31.04
C ARG A 177 34.31 -27.56 30.67
N LEU A 178 34.44 -26.60 29.74
CA LEU A 178 33.30 -25.86 29.20
C LEU A 178 32.31 -26.78 28.48
N THR A 179 32.80 -27.77 27.73
CA THR A 179 31.97 -28.79 27.09
C THR A 179 31.22 -29.63 28.12
N ASP A 180 31.90 -30.07 29.19
CA ASP A 180 31.28 -30.84 30.27
C ASP A 180 30.18 -30.03 30.98
N LEU A 181 30.48 -28.78 31.37
CA LEU A 181 29.51 -27.88 32.00
C LEU A 181 28.31 -27.63 31.09
N SER A 182 28.54 -27.41 29.80
CA SER A 182 27.44 -27.20 28.84
C SER A 182 26.50 -28.38 28.75
N ASN A 183 26.96 -29.59 29.09
CA ASN A 183 26.19 -30.82 29.06
C ASN A 183 25.43 -31.10 30.36
N GLU A 184 25.85 -30.50 31.48
CA GLU A 184 25.25 -30.67 32.80
C GLU A 184 23.79 -30.19 32.83
N PRO A 185 22.83 -31.00 33.31
CA PRO A 185 21.41 -30.66 33.29
C PRO A 185 21.07 -29.34 34.00
N LEU A 186 21.67 -29.08 35.17
CA LEU A 186 21.40 -27.85 35.93
C LEU A 186 21.95 -26.62 35.23
N ILE A 187 23.11 -26.73 34.59
CA ILE A 187 23.67 -25.63 33.80
C ILE A 187 22.77 -25.33 32.61
N LYS A 188 22.31 -26.36 31.87
CA LYS A 188 21.37 -26.18 30.73
C LYS A 188 20.03 -25.54 31.12
N LYS A 189 19.61 -25.75 32.37
CA LYS A 189 18.36 -25.24 32.94
C LYS A 189 18.49 -23.80 33.41
N TYR A 190 19.56 -23.49 34.14
CA TYR A 190 19.68 -22.22 34.86
C TYR A 190 20.64 -21.21 34.23
N CYS A 191 21.60 -21.61 33.39
CA CYS A 191 22.46 -20.66 32.67
C CYS A 191 21.68 -20.00 31.54
N LEU A 192 21.36 -18.71 31.70
CA LEU A 192 20.60 -17.93 30.73
C LEU A 192 21.38 -16.76 30.14
N GLY A 193 22.58 -16.45 30.63
CA GLY A 193 23.40 -15.40 30.03
C GLY A 193 24.91 -15.56 30.17
N PHE A 194 25.63 -15.04 29.18
CA PHE A 194 27.05 -14.71 29.25
C PHE A 194 27.21 -13.19 29.20
N GLN A 195 27.87 -12.63 30.21
CA GLN A 195 28.08 -11.20 30.31
C GLN A 195 29.41 -10.78 29.69
N LYS A 196 29.42 -9.63 29.02
CA LYS A 196 30.60 -8.98 28.44
C LYS A 196 31.37 -9.86 27.43
N VAL A 197 30.67 -10.56 26.55
CA VAL A 197 31.30 -11.22 25.38
C VAL A 197 31.81 -10.13 24.43
N ARG A 198 33.12 -10.10 24.16
CA ARG A 198 33.75 -9.06 23.32
C ARG A 198 34.41 -9.63 22.08
N THR A 199 34.91 -10.86 22.14
CA THR A 199 35.64 -11.49 21.05
C THR A 199 34.74 -12.38 20.20
N HIS A 200 34.67 -12.08 18.89
CA HIS A 200 33.85 -12.86 17.95
C HIS A 200 34.55 -14.15 17.50
N ASP A 201 35.67 -14.02 16.79
CA ASP A 201 36.37 -15.11 16.10
C ASP A 201 37.89 -15.12 16.35
N LYS A 202 38.39 -14.27 17.24
CA LYS A 202 39.83 -14.14 17.55
C LYS A 202 40.16 -14.66 18.93
N GLY A 203 41.20 -15.49 19.01
CA GLY A 203 41.72 -16.04 20.27
C GLY A 203 41.22 -17.46 20.56
N ALA A 204 41.79 -18.08 21.59
CA ALA A 204 41.52 -19.48 21.92
C ALA A 204 40.11 -19.73 22.48
N LYS A 205 39.47 -18.70 23.07
CA LYS A 205 38.17 -18.79 23.75
C LYS A 205 37.26 -17.61 23.36
N CYS A 206 36.96 -17.50 22.07
CA CYS A 206 36.06 -16.49 21.50
C CYS A 206 34.65 -17.04 21.27
N ARG A 207 33.67 -16.18 20.96
CA ARG A 207 32.25 -16.54 20.72
C ARG A 207 32.10 -17.76 19.81
N VAL A 208 32.68 -17.72 18.61
CA VAL A 208 32.54 -18.81 17.62
C VAL A 208 33.09 -20.12 18.18
N LYS A 209 34.22 -20.07 18.90
CA LYS A 209 34.83 -21.27 19.49
C LYS A 209 33.99 -21.82 20.64
N VAL A 210 33.52 -20.97 21.55
CA VAL A 210 32.68 -21.38 22.69
C VAL A 210 31.36 -21.95 22.20
N GLN A 211 30.75 -21.44 21.13
CA GLN A 211 29.56 -22.04 20.51
C GLN A 211 29.77 -23.49 20.06
N THR A 212 31.00 -23.89 19.70
CA THR A 212 31.32 -25.30 19.38
C THR A 212 31.34 -26.20 20.61
N TRP A 213 31.74 -25.66 21.77
CA TRP A 213 31.77 -26.38 23.05
C TRP A 213 30.42 -26.35 23.76
N TRP A 214 29.67 -25.26 23.60
CA TRP A 214 28.43 -24.96 24.29
C TRP A 214 27.26 -24.84 23.29
N ARG A 215 26.76 -26.00 22.83
CA ARG A 215 25.76 -26.06 21.75
C ARG A 215 24.47 -25.28 22.04
N LYS A 216 23.99 -25.31 23.30
CA LYS A 216 22.84 -24.51 23.76
C LYS A 216 23.34 -23.18 24.34
N TYR A 217 23.91 -22.34 23.46
CA TYR A 217 24.55 -21.08 23.83
C TYR A 217 23.51 -20.10 24.44
N PRO A 218 23.77 -19.51 25.61
CA PRO A 218 22.84 -18.60 26.29
C PRO A 218 22.83 -17.20 25.65
N ALA A 219 21.97 -16.30 26.17
CA ALA A 219 21.94 -14.92 25.73
C ALA A 219 23.27 -14.20 26.00
N GLU A 220 23.64 -13.26 25.14
CA GLU A 220 24.74 -12.34 25.45
C GLU A 220 24.16 -11.06 26.04
N VAL A 221 24.56 -10.76 27.27
CA VAL A 221 24.09 -9.59 28.02
C VAL A 221 25.27 -8.71 28.44
N ASP A 222 24.94 -7.52 28.95
CA ASP A 222 25.94 -6.59 29.45
C ASP A 222 25.56 -6.05 30.84
N GLY A 223 26.54 -5.45 31.49
CA GLY A 223 26.35 -4.73 32.73
C GLY A 223 27.56 -3.89 33.08
N SER A 224 27.30 -2.78 33.77
CA SER A 224 28.31 -1.74 33.98
C SER A 224 29.37 -2.12 35.01
N ASP A 225 29.01 -3.01 35.95
CA ASP A 225 29.88 -3.43 37.05
C ASP A 225 30.45 -2.19 37.75
N ALA A 226 29.52 -1.28 38.11
CA ALA A 226 29.82 0.07 38.55
C ALA A 226 30.29 0.06 40.01
N LYS A 227 31.41 0.73 40.30
CA LYS A 227 31.98 0.87 41.65
C LYS A 227 31.66 2.23 42.28
N LYS A 228 30.86 3.06 41.59
CA LYS A 228 30.37 4.37 42.05
C LYS A 228 29.22 4.85 41.15
N LEU A 229 28.47 5.86 41.59
CA LEU A 229 27.25 6.32 40.90
C LEU A 229 27.43 6.79 39.46
N ASP A 230 28.54 7.48 39.14
CA ASP A 230 28.82 8.00 37.79
C ASP A 230 29.26 6.92 36.80
N GLU A 231 29.54 5.70 37.26
CA GLU A 231 29.88 4.55 36.43
C GLU A 231 28.65 3.72 36.01
N ILE A 232 27.49 3.97 36.62
CA ILE A 232 26.26 3.24 36.30
C ILE A 232 25.94 3.39 34.80
N GLY A 233 25.76 2.25 34.14
CA GLY A 233 25.52 2.19 32.70
C GLY A 233 26.73 2.47 31.81
N ARG A 234 27.98 2.45 32.33
CA ARG A 234 29.18 2.45 31.49
C ARG A 234 29.29 1.17 30.66
N GLY A 235 30.09 1.21 29.59
CA GLY A 235 30.36 0.06 28.73
C GLY A 235 29.35 -0.12 27.60
N GLN A 236 29.26 -1.34 27.07
CA GLN A 236 28.32 -1.66 26.00
C GLN A 236 26.90 -1.76 26.56
N GLN A 237 25.91 -1.55 25.69
CA GLN A 237 24.50 -1.57 26.06
C GLN A 237 23.88 -2.92 25.74
N CYS A 238 22.90 -3.30 26.54
CA CYS A 238 22.04 -4.45 26.30
C CYS A 238 20.58 -3.99 26.43
N PHE A 239 19.71 -4.48 25.57
CA PHE A 239 18.29 -4.18 25.55
C PHE A 239 17.49 -5.47 25.62
N LEU A 240 16.40 -5.46 26.40
CA LEU A 240 15.48 -6.58 26.54
C LEU A 240 14.07 -6.17 26.14
N LYS A 241 13.39 -7.05 25.41
CA LYS A 241 11.96 -6.92 25.09
C LYS A 241 11.11 -7.64 26.13
N ILE A 242 10.57 -6.90 27.09
CA ILE A 242 9.78 -7.41 28.22
C ILE A 242 8.41 -6.71 28.28
N GLY A 243 7.41 -7.37 28.88
CA GLY A 243 6.08 -6.82 29.10
C GLY A 243 5.77 -6.44 30.54
N ASP A 244 6.70 -6.76 31.45
CA ASP A 244 6.66 -6.41 32.86
C ASP A 244 8.09 -6.44 33.42
N TYR A 245 8.33 -5.83 34.59
CA TYR A 245 9.63 -5.84 35.27
C TYR A 245 9.90 -7.11 36.09
N GLY A 246 8.96 -8.06 36.13
CA GLY A 246 9.07 -9.29 36.90
C GLY A 246 10.18 -10.24 36.42
N PHE A 247 10.61 -11.10 37.34
CA PHE A 247 11.61 -12.13 37.10
C PHE A 247 11.27 -13.01 35.88
N ASP A 248 10.02 -13.47 35.77
CA ASP A 248 9.58 -14.35 34.68
C ASP A 248 9.67 -13.67 33.31
N ALA A 249 9.38 -12.37 33.23
CA ALA A 249 9.47 -11.62 31.98
C ALA A 249 10.92 -11.54 31.49
N VAL A 250 11.87 -11.34 32.41
CA VAL A 250 13.31 -11.32 32.10
C VAL A 250 13.83 -12.71 31.76
N LYS A 251 13.47 -13.73 32.55
CA LYS A 251 13.81 -15.14 32.29
C LYS A 251 13.31 -15.58 30.90
N PHE A 252 12.08 -15.22 30.55
CA PHE A 252 11.51 -15.51 29.24
C PHE A 252 12.27 -14.80 28.11
N ALA A 253 12.61 -13.51 28.30
CA ALA A 253 13.41 -12.77 27.33
C ALA A 253 14.81 -13.35 27.12
N LEU A 254 15.48 -13.83 28.17
CA LEU A 254 16.78 -14.50 28.06
C LEU A 254 16.70 -15.89 27.44
N THR A 255 15.58 -16.60 27.63
CA THR A 255 15.34 -17.91 27.01
C THR A 255 15.11 -17.76 25.50
N ASP A 256 14.35 -16.73 25.10
CA ASP A 256 14.02 -16.41 23.70
C ASP A 256 14.87 -15.23 23.17
N PHE A 257 16.16 -15.25 23.50
CA PHE A 257 17.05 -14.10 23.33
C PHE A 257 17.23 -13.66 21.88
N GLN A 258 17.03 -14.55 20.90
CA GLN A 258 17.16 -14.25 19.47
C GLN A 258 16.19 -13.14 19.02
N PHE A 259 15.02 -13.04 19.66
CA PHE A 259 14.00 -12.05 19.31
C PHE A 259 13.80 -10.98 20.40
N ARG A 260 14.41 -11.17 21.57
CA ARG A 260 14.14 -10.36 22.76
C ARG A 260 15.37 -9.74 23.41
N VAL A 261 16.58 -10.08 22.97
CA VAL A 261 17.82 -9.47 23.47
C VAL A 261 18.56 -8.83 22.30
N GLY A 262 19.04 -7.60 22.50
CA GLY A 262 19.79 -6.88 21.47
C GLY A 262 20.85 -5.96 22.07
N ALA A 263 21.98 -5.82 21.38
CA ALA A 263 23.04 -4.88 21.77
C ALA A 263 22.69 -3.41 21.48
N LYS A 264 21.61 -3.17 20.72
CA LYS A 264 21.13 -1.84 20.32
C LYS A 264 19.61 -1.84 20.35
N MET A 265 19.02 -0.68 20.65
CA MET A 265 17.59 -0.46 20.53
C MET A 265 17.13 -0.69 19.08
N PRO A 266 16.20 -1.62 18.81
CA PRO A 266 15.67 -1.82 17.47
C PRO A 266 14.90 -0.59 16.99
N LYS A 267 15.12 -0.20 15.73
CA LYS A 267 14.38 0.89 15.09
C LYS A 267 13.10 0.35 14.46
N ILE A 268 12.00 1.07 14.64
CA ILE A 268 10.76 0.81 13.92
C ILE A 268 10.88 1.43 12.53
N THR A 269 10.79 0.61 11.48
CA THR A 269 11.01 1.04 10.07
C THR A 269 9.77 0.89 9.20
N HIS A 270 8.63 0.57 9.80
CA HIS A 270 7.35 0.37 9.12
C HIS A 270 6.29 1.33 9.67
N SER A 271 5.27 1.63 8.86
CA SER A 271 4.07 2.28 9.35
C SER A 271 3.30 1.38 10.30
N HIS A 272 2.64 1.96 11.30
CA HIS A 272 1.85 1.22 12.27
C HIS A 272 0.69 2.06 12.79
N VAL A 273 -0.38 1.39 13.20
CA VAL A 273 -1.50 2.01 13.89
C VAL A 273 -1.12 2.17 15.37
N ASN A 274 -1.30 3.36 15.92
CA ASN A 274 -1.08 3.67 17.33
C ASN A 274 -2.36 3.43 18.14
N ALA A 275 -3.51 3.83 17.60
CA ALA A 275 -4.80 3.66 18.25
C ALA A 275 -5.97 3.75 17.25
N VAL A 276 -7.12 3.22 17.66
CA VAL A 276 -8.42 3.53 17.08
C VAL A 276 -9.33 4.14 18.14
N ARG A 277 -10.01 5.23 17.80
CA ARG A 277 -10.99 5.92 18.62
C ARG A 277 -12.33 5.97 17.91
N PHE A 278 -13.39 6.06 18.69
CA PHE A 278 -14.77 6.11 18.20
C PHE A 278 -15.47 7.33 18.78
N GLU A 279 -16.17 8.08 17.92
CA GLU A 279 -17.05 9.17 18.31
C GLU A 279 -18.46 8.90 17.74
N GLY A 280 -19.46 8.86 18.61
CA GLY A 280 -20.80 8.39 18.29
C GLY A 280 -20.89 6.86 18.16
N GLY A 281 -22.11 6.36 17.94
CA GLY A 281 -22.36 4.93 17.79
C GLY A 281 -22.37 4.15 19.11
N LEU A 282 -22.07 2.85 19.04
CA LEU A 282 -22.04 1.94 20.18
C LEU A 282 -20.75 2.03 21.00
N LEU A 283 -19.64 2.35 20.35
CA LEU A 283 -18.31 2.42 20.96
C LEU A 283 -17.90 3.86 21.31
N ASP A 284 -18.85 4.79 21.42
CA ASP A 284 -18.56 6.20 21.68
C ASP A 284 -17.62 6.41 22.88
N GLY A 285 -16.57 7.21 22.69
CA GLY A 285 -15.55 7.51 23.68
C GLY A 285 -14.55 6.37 23.93
N ILE A 286 -14.68 5.20 23.28
CA ILE A 286 -13.72 4.12 23.40
C ILE A 286 -12.47 4.45 22.56
N ARG A 287 -11.30 4.25 23.19
CA ARG A 287 -9.98 4.29 22.54
C ARG A 287 -9.25 2.98 22.78
N VAL A 288 -8.90 2.28 21.71
CA VAL A 288 -8.11 1.05 21.74
C VAL A 288 -6.71 1.37 21.22
N THR A 289 -5.69 1.16 22.04
CA THR A 289 -4.29 1.41 21.68
C THR A 289 -3.60 0.14 21.20
N PHE A 290 -2.62 0.30 20.32
CA PHE A 290 -1.86 -0.79 19.73
C PHE A 290 -0.36 -0.62 19.94
N SER A 291 0.34 -1.74 20.04
CA SER A 291 1.79 -1.80 19.94
C SER A 291 2.23 -1.55 18.49
N PRO A 292 3.39 -0.94 18.24
CA PRO A 292 4.03 -0.99 16.92
C PRO A 292 4.50 -2.39 16.52
N HIS A 293 4.30 -3.40 17.37
CA HIS A 293 4.65 -4.79 17.11
C HIS A 293 3.39 -5.63 16.84
N MET A 294 3.45 -6.94 17.16
CA MET A 294 2.30 -7.82 17.02
C MET A 294 1.23 -7.48 18.07
N ASN A 295 -0.02 -7.33 17.62
CA ASN A 295 -1.19 -7.12 18.47
C ASN A 295 -2.11 -8.33 18.37
N CYS A 296 -2.62 -8.81 19.50
CA CYS A 296 -3.58 -9.91 19.57
C CYS A 296 -4.83 -9.46 20.34
N LEU A 297 -5.99 -9.44 19.68
CA LEU A 297 -7.28 -9.15 20.32
C LEU A 297 -7.93 -10.45 20.79
N ILE A 298 -7.99 -10.67 22.10
CA ILE A 298 -8.50 -11.91 22.71
C ILE A 298 -9.74 -11.58 23.55
N GLY A 299 -10.77 -12.42 23.45
CA GLY A 299 -12.01 -12.26 24.23
C GLY A 299 -13.11 -13.19 23.75
N ILE A 300 -14.18 -13.31 24.54
CA ILE A 300 -15.37 -14.11 24.21
C ILE A 300 -16.13 -13.55 22.98
N GLN A 301 -17.05 -14.34 22.41
CA GLN A 301 -17.92 -13.84 21.34
C GLN A 301 -18.70 -12.59 21.82
N GLY A 302 -18.87 -11.61 20.94
CA GLY A 302 -19.53 -10.34 21.28
C GLY A 302 -18.64 -9.32 22.00
N SER A 303 -17.38 -9.63 22.32
CA SER A 303 -16.48 -8.69 23.01
C SER A 303 -15.94 -7.53 22.15
N GLY A 304 -16.45 -7.30 20.94
CA GLY A 304 -16.05 -6.19 20.06
C GLY A 304 -14.77 -6.38 19.23
N LYS A 305 -14.16 -7.58 19.19
CA LYS A 305 -12.92 -7.84 18.42
C LYS A 305 -13.08 -7.55 16.92
N SER A 306 -14.10 -8.15 16.30
CA SER A 306 -14.38 -7.95 14.88
C SER A 306 -14.80 -6.50 14.61
N SER A 307 -15.52 -5.86 15.54
CA SER A 307 -15.88 -4.44 15.43
C SER A 307 -14.65 -3.55 15.32
N VAL A 308 -13.61 -3.79 16.13
CA VAL A 308 -12.35 -3.04 16.05
C VAL A 308 -11.63 -3.29 14.72
N LEU A 309 -11.53 -4.54 14.27
CA LEU A 309 -10.85 -4.88 13.01
C LEU A 309 -11.58 -4.32 11.78
N GLU A 310 -12.90 -4.46 11.70
CA GLU A 310 -13.68 -3.90 10.60
C GLU A 310 -13.67 -2.38 10.61
N SER A 311 -13.66 -1.74 11.78
CA SER A 311 -13.55 -0.29 11.89
C SER A 311 -12.19 0.21 11.42
N LEU A 312 -11.10 -0.52 11.69
CA LEU A 312 -9.77 -0.23 11.13
C LEU A 312 -9.77 -0.38 9.61
N ARG A 313 -10.32 -1.48 9.08
CA ARG A 313 -10.45 -1.70 7.62
C ARG A 313 -11.21 -0.55 6.96
N PHE A 314 -12.36 -0.18 7.53
CA PHE A 314 -13.20 0.92 7.06
C PHE A 314 -12.45 2.25 7.10
N ALA A 315 -11.86 2.62 8.23
CA ALA A 315 -11.19 3.91 8.38
C ALA A 315 -9.93 4.02 7.50
N LEU A 316 -9.19 2.93 7.29
CA LEU A 316 -8.01 2.88 6.44
C LEU A 316 -8.31 2.77 4.94
N ASP A 317 -9.61 2.83 4.58
CA ASP A 317 -10.09 2.69 3.20
C ASP A 317 -9.61 1.43 2.50
N ILE A 318 -9.68 0.31 3.22
CA ILE A 318 -9.33 -1.00 2.70
C ILE A 318 -10.60 -1.66 2.16
N SER A 319 -10.68 -1.81 0.84
CA SER A 319 -11.76 -2.54 0.16
C SER A 319 -11.72 -4.03 0.51
N PHE A 320 -12.86 -4.71 0.37
CA PHE A 320 -12.89 -6.17 0.39
C PHE A 320 -12.12 -6.75 -0.82
N GLY A 321 -11.53 -7.93 -0.64
CA GLY A 321 -10.95 -8.68 -1.76
C GLY A 321 -12.03 -9.34 -2.61
N ASP A 322 -11.65 -9.82 -3.80
CA ASP A 322 -12.59 -10.40 -4.79
C ASP A 322 -13.31 -11.65 -4.27
N GLU A 323 -12.66 -12.39 -3.37
CA GLU A 323 -13.15 -13.64 -2.78
C GLU A 323 -13.44 -13.47 -1.26
N ALA A 324 -13.76 -12.24 -0.82
CA ALA A 324 -14.08 -11.97 0.58
C ALA A 324 -15.38 -12.69 1.01
N GLU A 325 -15.33 -13.44 2.10
CA GLU A 325 -16.52 -14.08 2.67
C GLU A 325 -17.26 -13.15 3.64
N ASP A 326 -18.55 -13.40 3.87
CA ASP A 326 -19.39 -12.73 4.88
C ASP A 326 -19.41 -11.18 4.74
N VAL A 327 -19.39 -10.65 3.50
CA VAL A 327 -19.38 -9.19 3.24
C VAL A 327 -20.58 -8.47 3.86
N GLU A 328 -21.79 -8.98 3.65
CA GLU A 328 -23.03 -8.41 4.21
C GLU A 328 -22.93 -8.28 5.73
N TYR A 329 -22.47 -9.34 6.42
CA TYR A 329 -22.26 -9.31 7.86
C TYR A 329 -21.22 -8.25 8.29
N LYS A 330 -20.11 -8.11 7.56
CA LYS A 330 -19.06 -7.11 7.87
C LYS A 330 -19.57 -5.68 7.68
N GLU A 331 -20.42 -5.44 6.69
CA GLU A 331 -21.06 -4.14 6.45
C GLU A 331 -22.13 -3.83 7.50
N GLU A 332 -23.04 -4.76 7.79
CA GLU A 332 -24.04 -4.64 8.85
C GLU A 332 -23.39 -4.40 10.23
N LEU A 333 -22.25 -5.04 10.50
CA LEU A 333 -21.49 -4.84 11.73
C LEU A 333 -21.00 -3.38 11.85
N LEU A 334 -20.51 -2.78 10.77
CA LEU A 334 -20.07 -1.38 10.77
C LEU A 334 -21.25 -0.42 10.96
N GLU A 335 -22.37 -0.67 10.28
CA GLU A 335 -23.60 0.10 10.47
C GLU A 335 -24.08 0.05 11.92
N HIS A 336 -24.06 -1.15 12.52
CA HIS A 336 -24.47 -1.36 13.90
C HIS A 336 -23.54 -0.66 14.90
N VAL A 337 -22.22 -0.71 14.66
CA VAL A 337 -21.20 -0.14 15.55
C VAL A 337 -21.19 1.39 15.47
N LEU A 338 -21.23 1.97 14.27
CA LEU A 338 -21.10 3.42 14.09
C LEU A 338 -22.45 4.14 14.17
N LYS A 339 -23.54 3.51 13.73
CA LYS A 339 -24.85 4.16 13.56
C LYS A 339 -24.75 5.42 12.67
N SER A 340 -25.86 6.15 12.54
CA SER A 340 -25.86 7.41 11.78
C SER A 340 -24.95 8.45 12.45
N GLY A 341 -24.02 9.02 11.67
CA GLY A 341 -23.10 10.06 12.12
C GLY A 341 -21.92 9.57 12.96
N GLY A 342 -21.80 8.25 13.21
CA GLY A 342 -20.63 7.70 13.90
C GLY A 342 -19.35 7.86 13.10
N LYS A 343 -18.25 8.08 13.81
CA LYS A 343 -16.94 8.39 13.26
C LYS A 343 -15.88 7.49 13.88
N VAL A 344 -15.02 6.92 13.03
CA VAL A 344 -13.81 6.22 13.45
C VAL A 344 -12.62 7.14 13.23
N ILE A 345 -11.71 7.19 14.20
CA ILE A 345 -10.45 7.92 14.10
C ILE A 345 -9.31 6.94 14.32
N VAL A 346 -8.43 6.81 13.33
CA VAL A 346 -7.22 5.99 13.41
C VAL A 346 -6.02 6.91 13.58
N GLU A 347 -5.33 6.77 14.71
CA GLU A 347 -4.04 7.40 14.95
C GLU A 347 -2.96 6.46 14.40
N ALA A 348 -2.09 6.93 13.51
CA ALA A 348 -1.05 6.12 12.89
C ALA A 348 0.27 6.88 12.76
N THR A 349 1.37 6.14 12.71
CA THR A 349 2.71 6.65 12.44
C THR A 349 3.20 6.04 11.15
N ASP A 350 3.69 6.85 10.22
CA ASP A 350 4.25 6.35 8.96
C ASP A 350 5.65 5.73 9.15
N ARG A 351 6.23 5.24 8.05
CA ARG A 351 7.59 4.64 8.05
C ARG A 351 8.72 5.66 8.31
N HIS A 352 8.43 6.95 8.25
CA HIS A 352 9.36 8.05 8.48
C HIS A 352 9.24 8.63 9.91
N GLY A 353 8.24 8.19 10.67
CA GLY A 353 7.99 8.64 12.05
C GLY A 353 6.99 9.78 12.17
N GLU A 354 6.35 10.21 11.08
CA GLU A 354 5.35 11.28 11.12
C GLU A 354 4.00 10.73 11.61
N HIS A 355 3.30 11.51 12.43
CA HIS A 355 2.02 11.14 13.02
C HIS A 355 0.84 11.68 12.22
N TYR A 356 -0.15 10.83 11.99
CA TYR A 356 -1.37 11.13 11.24
C TYR A 356 -2.60 10.71 12.02
N GLU A 357 -3.71 11.41 11.77
CA GLU A 357 -5.05 10.94 12.13
C GLU A 357 -5.90 10.75 10.87
N VAL A 358 -6.43 9.56 10.67
CA VAL A 358 -7.42 9.26 9.62
C VAL A 358 -8.79 9.26 10.27
N ARG A 359 -9.67 10.19 9.86
CA ARG A 359 -11.02 10.35 10.42
C ARG A 359 -12.02 9.97 9.35
N ARG A 360 -12.89 8.98 9.60
CA ARG A 360 -13.93 8.55 8.64
C ARG A 360 -15.29 8.48 9.32
N ILE A 361 -16.23 9.27 8.80
CA ILE A 361 -17.64 9.23 9.19
C ILE A 361 -18.34 8.15 8.38
N HIS A 362 -19.28 7.42 8.98
CA HIS A 362 -20.08 6.42 8.28
C HIS A 362 -20.77 7.02 7.03
N GLY A 363 -20.54 6.41 5.87
CA GLY A 363 -21.05 6.90 4.58
C GLY A 363 -20.22 7.99 3.89
N HIS A 364 -19.08 8.39 4.46
CA HIS A 364 -18.17 9.39 3.89
C HIS A 364 -16.78 8.82 3.56
N GLU A 365 -16.05 9.53 2.70
CA GLU A 365 -14.62 9.30 2.45
C GLU A 365 -13.76 9.63 3.68
N PRO A 366 -12.58 9.01 3.84
CA PRO A 366 -11.68 9.31 4.94
C PRO A 366 -10.98 10.67 4.75
N ASP A 367 -10.90 11.43 5.83
CA ASP A 367 -10.10 12.66 5.93
C ASP A 367 -8.79 12.40 6.67
N VAL A 368 -7.67 12.90 6.15
CA VAL A 368 -6.35 12.77 6.78
C VAL A 368 -5.93 14.08 7.43
N TYR A 369 -5.47 14.01 8.68
CA TYR A 369 -5.00 15.15 9.46
C TYR A 369 -3.54 14.96 9.88
N VAL A 370 -2.77 16.04 9.87
CA VAL A 370 -1.41 16.12 10.42
C VAL A 370 -1.36 17.33 11.34
N ASN A 371 -1.04 17.13 12.62
CA ASN A 371 -1.10 18.18 13.65
C ASN A 371 -2.44 18.92 13.65
N ASP A 372 -3.55 18.17 13.63
CA ASP A 372 -4.94 18.67 13.55
C ASP A 372 -5.29 19.52 12.31
N VAL A 373 -4.42 19.57 11.30
CA VAL A 373 -4.68 20.25 10.03
C VAL A 373 -5.07 19.24 8.96
N LEU A 374 -6.25 19.43 8.35
CA LEU A 374 -6.73 18.61 7.23
C LEU A 374 -5.75 18.68 6.05
N ARG A 375 -5.40 17.51 5.50
CA ARG A 375 -4.56 17.33 4.32
C ARG A 375 -5.37 16.65 3.21
N PRO A 376 -6.03 17.43 2.34
CA PRO A 376 -6.85 16.87 1.27
C PRO A 376 -6.01 16.04 0.29
N GLY A 377 -6.56 14.93 -0.18
CA GLY A 377 -5.95 14.12 -1.24
C GLY A 377 -4.77 13.25 -0.80
N VAL A 378 -4.48 13.13 0.50
CA VAL A 378 -3.48 12.18 0.99
C VAL A 378 -4.01 10.74 0.89
N ALA A 379 -3.30 9.89 0.17
CA ALA A 379 -3.65 8.49 0.03
C ALA A 379 -3.34 7.71 1.31
N VAL A 380 -4.38 7.31 2.06
CA VAL A 380 -4.27 6.62 3.36
C VAL A 380 -3.38 5.36 3.27
N ARG A 381 -3.57 4.55 2.23
CA ARG A 381 -2.89 3.26 2.03
C ARG A 381 -1.48 3.36 1.45
N GLU A 382 -1.04 4.54 1.04
CA GLU A 382 0.31 4.75 0.47
C GLU A 382 1.18 5.61 1.38
N THR A 383 0.58 6.58 2.06
CA THR A 383 1.28 7.54 2.92
C THR A 383 1.19 7.18 4.40
N VAL A 384 -0.01 6.92 4.93
CA VAL A 384 -0.25 6.79 6.37
C VAL A 384 0.11 5.38 6.86
N VAL A 385 -0.61 4.37 6.36
CA VAL A 385 -0.29 2.97 6.56
C VAL A 385 0.07 2.41 5.20
N CYS A 386 1.35 2.12 4.97
CA CYS A 386 1.84 1.72 3.65
C CYS A 386 1.43 0.29 3.33
N LYS A 387 0.62 0.12 2.28
CA LYS A 387 0.16 -1.15 1.71
C LYS A 387 -0.36 -2.13 2.78
N PRO A 388 -1.37 -1.76 3.57
CA PRO A 388 -1.92 -2.64 4.58
C PRO A 388 -2.60 -3.83 3.90
N LEU A 389 -2.36 -5.02 4.42
CA LEU A 389 -3.06 -6.23 4.03
C LEU A 389 -4.13 -6.54 5.06
N TYR A 390 -5.34 -6.79 4.57
CA TYR A 390 -6.47 -7.19 5.40
C TYR A 390 -6.95 -8.57 4.96
N PHE A 391 -7.17 -9.42 5.96
CA PHE A 391 -7.77 -10.73 5.82
C PHE A 391 -8.86 -10.85 6.88
N GLY A 392 -10.11 -10.92 6.43
CA GLY A 392 -11.26 -11.09 7.29
C GLY A 392 -11.42 -12.51 7.79
N GLN A 393 -12.49 -12.74 8.56
CA GLN A 393 -12.85 -14.06 9.04
C GLN A 393 -13.11 -15.00 7.85
N LYS A 394 -12.51 -16.20 7.88
CA LYS A 394 -12.52 -17.26 6.84
C LYS A 394 -11.73 -16.98 5.55
N ASP A 395 -11.31 -15.75 5.28
CA ASP A 395 -10.52 -15.41 4.09
C ASP A 395 -9.22 -16.25 3.99
N LEU A 396 -8.55 -16.53 5.13
CA LEU A 396 -7.33 -17.36 5.16
C LEU A 396 -7.60 -18.86 5.02
N SER A 397 -8.81 -19.33 5.34
CA SER A 397 -9.18 -20.76 5.21
C SER A 397 -9.65 -21.10 3.79
N ALA A 398 -10.06 -20.11 3.00
CA ALA A 398 -10.44 -20.24 1.60
C ALA A 398 -9.23 -20.44 0.66
N ALA A 399 -8.20 -21.18 1.10
CA ALA A 399 -6.99 -21.50 0.37
C ALA A 399 -7.25 -22.47 -0.81
N GLY A 400 -8.03 -22.01 -1.79
CA GLY A 400 -8.30 -22.67 -3.06
C GLY A 400 -7.44 -22.11 -4.20
N LYS A 401 -7.70 -22.56 -5.44
CA LYS A 401 -6.94 -22.19 -6.66
C LYS A 401 -6.84 -20.68 -6.93
N ARG A 402 -7.76 -19.87 -6.39
CA ARG A 402 -7.82 -18.41 -6.60
C ARG A 402 -7.23 -17.57 -5.47
N PHE A 403 -6.90 -18.16 -4.33
CA PHE A 403 -6.31 -17.45 -3.18
C PHE A 403 -4.98 -16.76 -3.55
N GLY A 404 -4.18 -17.38 -4.42
CA GLY A 404 -2.97 -16.77 -4.95
C GLY A 404 -3.22 -15.52 -5.80
N GLN A 405 -4.31 -15.47 -6.56
CA GLN A 405 -4.67 -14.30 -7.36
C GLN A 405 -5.13 -13.15 -6.45
N ASP A 406 -5.96 -13.41 -5.45
CA ASP A 406 -6.41 -12.40 -4.46
C ASP A 406 -5.24 -11.81 -3.67
N ILE A 407 -4.26 -12.64 -3.26
CA ILE A 407 -3.03 -12.14 -2.62
C ILE A 407 -2.23 -11.22 -3.55
N VAL A 408 -2.07 -11.61 -4.82
CA VAL A 408 -1.37 -10.80 -5.81
C VAL A 408 -2.10 -9.47 -6.00
N GLU A 409 -3.43 -9.47 -6.10
CA GLU A 409 -4.23 -8.26 -6.24
C GLU A 409 -4.07 -7.34 -5.01
N LYS A 410 -4.13 -7.91 -3.79
CA LYS A 410 -3.93 -7.14 -2.55
C LYS A 410 -2.51 -6.58 -2.40
N LEU A 411 -1.48 -7.26 -2.90
CA LEU A 411 -0.08 -6.84 -2.77
C LEU A 411 0.35 -5.84 -3.86
N VAL A 412 -0.09 -6.06 -5.10
CA VAL A 412 0.42 -5.34 -6.29
C VAL A 412 -0.67 -4.82 -7.24
N GLY A 413 -1.95 -5.09 -7.00
CA GLY A 413 -3.05 -4.69 -7.89
C GLY A 413 -3.05 -3.19 -8.23
N SER A 414 -2.86 -2.33 -7.24
CA SER A 414 -2.77 -0.87 -7.46
C SER A 414 -1.57 -0.48 -8.35
N SER A 415 -0.43 -1.14 -8.21
CA SER A 415 0.74 -0.90 -9.05
C SER A 415 0.56 -1.38 -10.50
N LEU A 416 -0.37 -2.30 -10.73
CA LEU A 416 -0.72 -2.80 -12.06
C LEU A 416 -1.79 -1.96 -12.76
N LYS A 417 -2.42 -1.00 -12.06
CA LYS A 417 -3.53 -0.19 -12.62
C LYS A 417 -3.13 0.53 -13.91
N ALA A 418 -1.99 1.24 -13.90
CA ALA A 418 -1.50 1.95 -15.08
C ALA A 418 -1.21 1.00 -16.26
N VAL A 419 -0.74 -0.22 -15.99
CA VAL A 419 -0.52 -1.25 -17.01
C VAL A 419 -1.85 -1.73 -17.59
N ARG A 420 -2.85 -2.00 -16.74
CA ARG A 420 -4.18 -2.42 -17.16
C ARG A 420 -4.90 -1.34 -17.98
N GLU A 421 -4.82 -0.08 -17.56
CA GLU A 421 -5.36 1.06 -18.31
C GLU A 421 -4.69 1.20 -19.68
N LYS A 422 -3.36 1.03 -19.74
CA LYS A 422 -2.63 1.00 -21.01
C LYS A 422 -3.08 -0.15 -21.91
N ILE A 423 -3.26 -1.35 -21.35
CA ILE A 423 -3.78 -2.51 -22.10
C ILE A 423 -5.18 -2.22 -22.63
N ALA A 424 -6.09 -1.73 -21.79
CA ALA A 424 -7.45 -1.39 -22.19
C ALA A 424 -7.47 -0.32 -23.31
N GLY A 425 -6.62 0.70 -23.20
CA GLY A 425 -6.46 1.71 -24.26
C GLY A 425 -5.95 1.12 -25.58
N LEU A 426 -4.95 0.22 -25.52
CA LEU A 426 -4.44 -0.46 -26.71
C LEU A 426 -5.48 -1.37 -27.35
N VAL A 427 -6.34 -2.03 -26.57
CA VAL A 427 -7.45 -2.84 -27.09
C VAL A 427 -8.43 -1.97 -27.88
N ILE A 428 -8.84 -0.83 -27.32
CA ILE A 428 -9.75 0.11 -28.01
C ILE A 428 -9.10 0.64 -29.30
N GLU A 429 -7.81 1.02 -29.25
CA GLU A 429 -7.06 1.45 -30.45
C GLU A 429 -7.00 0.36 -31.52
N LEU A 430 -6.82 -0.90 -31.12
CA LEU A 430 -6.76 -2.04 -32.02
C LEU A 430 -8.13 -2.31 -32.67
N GLU A 431 -9.21 -2.32 -31.88
CA GLU A 431 -10.58 -2.50 -32.37
C GLU A 431 -10.92 -1.43 -33.43
N GLN A 432 -10.67 -0.16 -33.12
CA GLN A 432 -10.93 0.94 -34.06
C GLN A 432 -10.08 0.82 -35.35
N ALA A 433 -8.81 0.42 -35.23
CA ALA A 433 -7.94 0.25 -36.40
C ALA A 433 -8.36 -0.92 -37.29
N VAL A 434 -8.90 -2.01 -36.71
CA VAL A 434 -9.47 -3.14 -37.45
C VAL A 434 -10.72 -2.70 -38.22
N ASP A 435 -11.64 -2.01 -37.57
CA ASP A 435 -12.87 -1.52 -38.19
C ASP A 435 -12.59 -0.55 -39.36
N ASP A 436 -11.66 0.38 -39.15
CA ASP A 436 -11.21 1.33 -40.17
C ASP A 436 -10.59 0.64 -41.40
N LEU A 437 -9.89 -0.48 -41.21
CA LEU A 437 -9.29 -1.26 -42.28
C LEU A 437 -10.34 -2.06 -43.05
N ILE A 438 -11.28 -2.72 -42.36
CA ILE A 438 -12.39 -3.45 -42.99
C ILE A 438 -13.22 -2.50 -43.85
N SER A 439 -13.53 -1.30 -43.34
CA SER A 439 -14.23 -0.27 -44.09
C SER A 439 -13.45 0.18 -45.33
N ALA A 440 -12.14 0.39 -45.21
CA ALA A 440 -11.29 0.80 -46.35
C ALA A 440 -11.20 -0.29 -47.44
N GLN A 441 -11.14 -1.57 -47.05
CA GLN A 441 -11.14 -2.69 -48.00
C GLN A 441 -12.48 -2.78 -48.76
N SER A 442 -13.60 -2.60 -48.07
CA SER A 442 -14.92 -2.55 -48.71
C SER A 442 -15.05 -1.40 -49.72
N ASP A 443 -14.50 -0.23 -49.39
CA ASP A 443 -14.42 0.91 -50.31
C ASP A 443 -13.51 0.62 -51.53
N ALA A 444 -12.41 -0.13 -51.34
CA ALA A 444 -11.49 -0.52 -52.40
C ALA A 444 -12.10 -1.52 -53.39
N ASP A 445 -12.84 -2.50 -52.88
CA ASP A 445 -13.61 -3.43 -53.72
C ASP A 445 -14.67 -2.68 -54.53
N THR A 446 -15.38 -1.76 -53.89
CA THR A 446 -16.37 -0.89 -54.54
C THR A 446 -15.70 -0.03 -55.63
N LEU A 447 -14.52 0.53 -55.37
CA LEU A 447 -13.76 1.30 -56.33
C LEU A 447 -13.39 0.47 -57.57
N SER A 448 -12.91 -0.77 -57.39
CA SER A 448 -12.56 -1.68 -58.48
C SER A 448 -13.76 -2.01 -59.37
N GLN A 449 -14.91 -2.30 -58.76
CA GLN A 449 -16.17 -2.55 -59.48
C GLN A 449 -16.60 -1.32 -60.30
N ARG A 450 -16.54 -0.12 -59.71
CA ARG A 450 -16.90 1.14 -60.38
C ARG A 450 -15.94 1.49 -61.52
N GLN A 451 -14.64 1.22 -61.37
CA GLN A 451 -13.65 1.41 -62.44
C GLN A 451 -13.89 0.48 -63.63
N THR A 452 -14.22 -0.79 -63.36
CA THR A 452 -14.58 -1.76 -64.39
C THR A 452 -15.85 -1.33 -65.14
N ALA A 453 -16.86 -0.87 -64.40
CA ALA A 453 -18.07 -0.31 -64.98
C ALA A 453 -17.78 0.92 -65.84
N LEU A 454 -16.89 1.83 -65.39
CA LEU A 454 -16.49 3.02 -66.15
C LEU A 454 -15.77 2.64 -67.45
N GLN A 455 -14.87 1.66 -67.43
CA GLN A 455 -14.19 1.18 -68.64
C GLN A 455 -15.20 0.61 -69.65
N ASN A 456 -16.17 -0.18 -69.19
CA ASN A 456 -17.23 -0.70 -70.05
C ASN A 456 -18.06 0.44 -70.66
N VAL A 457 -18.47 1.43 -69.85
CA VAL A 457 -19.20 2.61 -70.34
C VAL A 457 -18.37 3.41 -71.35
N LYS A 458 -17.08 3.64 -71.11
CA LYS A 458 -16.17 4.33 -72.05
C LYS A 458 -16.05 3.57 -73.37
N PHE A 459 -15.80 2.27 -73.33
CA PHE A 459 -15.70 1.43 -74.53
C PHE A 459 -17.01 1.44 -75.34
N ARG A 460 -18.17 1.37 -74.65
CA ARG A 460 -19.47 1.49 -75.32
C ARG A 460 -19.62 2.85 -75.97
N LEU A 461 -19.29 3.94 -75.28
CA LEU A 461 -19.33 5.32 -75.81
C LEU A 461 -18.42 5.52 -77.03
N GLU A 462 -17.23 4.92 -77.08
CA GLU A 462 -16.33 4.96 -78.25
C GLU A 462 -16.98 4.37 -79.50
N GLN A 463 -17.82 3.34 -79.37
CA GLN A 463 -18.56 2.79 -80.50
C GLN A 463 -19.58 3.80 -81.06
N PHE A 464 -20.20 4.63 -80.21
CA PHE A 464 -21.09 5.70 -80.66
C PHE A 464 -20.32 6.87 -81.29
N GLU A 465 -19.12 7.20 -80.80
CA GLU A 465 -18.29 8.28 -81.35
C GLU A 465 -17.87 8.03 -82.82
N LYS A 466 -17.63 6.76 -83.20
CA LYS A 466 -17.33 6.35 -84.59
C LYS A 466 -18.44 6.69 -85.60
N HIS A 467 -19.65 6.97 -85.12
CA HIS A 467 -20.80 7.35 -85.94
C HIS A 467 -21.14 8.85 -85.87
N GLY A 468 -20.23 9.70 -85.35
CA GLY A 468 -20.39 11.16 -85.36
C GLY A 468 -21.48 11.68 -84.42
N LEU A 469 -21.88 10.89 -83.41
CA LEU A 469 -22.96 11.21 -82.47
C LEU A 469 -22.57 12.27 -81.44
N LYS A 470 -21.26 12.40 -81.16
CA LYS A 470 -20.71 13.30 -80.14
C LYS A 470 -21.08 14.75 -80.37
N GLU A 471 -20.74 15.30 -81.52
CA GLU A 471 -20.97 16.70 -81.88
C GLU A 471 -22.46 17.03 -81.99
N LYS A 472 -23.29 16.07 -82.42
CA LYS A 472 -24.73 16.26 -82.62
C LYS A 472 -25.54 16.21 -81.32
N LEU A 473 -25.06 15.50 -80.30
CA LEU A 473 -25.75 15.33 -79.01
C LEU A 473 -25.06 16.10 -77.86
N GLU A 474 -23.94 16.79 -78.12
CA GLU A 474 -23.13 17.50 -77.13
C GLU A 474 -23.96 18.50 -76.30
N LYS A 475 -24.86 19.25 -76.95
CA LYS A 475 -25.74 20.20 -76.28
C LYS A 475 -26.69 19.52 -75.28
N GLN A 476 -27.25 18.36 -75.64
CA GLN A 476 -28.15 17.58 -74.77
C GLN A 476 -27.38 16.89 -73.64
N VAL A 477 -26.19 16.36 -73.93
CA VAL A 477 -25.30 15.75 -72.94
C VAL A 477 -24.83 16.79 -71.92
N THR A 478 -24.45 17.98 -72.36
CA THR A 478 -24.03 19.09 -71.47
C THR A 478 -25.15 19.51 -70.54
N PHE A 479 -26.37 19.66 -71.07
CA PHE A 479 -27.52 20.05 -70.27
C PHE A 479 -27.82 19.05 -69.14
N LYS A 480 -27.79 17.75 -69.47
CA LYS A 480 -27.95 16.67 -68.48
C LYS A 480 -26.79 16.61 -67.48
N ALA A 481 -25.59 16.97 -67.93
CA ALA A 481 -24.42 17.05 -67.08
C ALA A 481 -24.53 18.20 -66.05
N ASP A 482 -25.15 19.31 -66.42
CA ASP A 482 -25.43 20.46 -65.56
C ASP A 482 -26.54 20.15 -64.56
N ASP A 483 -27.62 19.48 -65.01
CA ASP A 483 -28.70 18.98 -64.16
C ASP A 483 -28.17 18.03 -63.07
N ALA A 484 -27.34 17.05 -63.45
CA ALA A 484 -26.70 16.14 -62.50
C ALA A 484 -25.80 16.85 -61.47
N PHE A 485 -25.14 17.95 -61.86
CA PHE A 485 -24.35 18.76 -60.92
C PHE A 485 -25.25 19.45 -59.90
N CYS A 486 -26.35 20.07 -60.35
CA CYS A 486 -27.34 20.70 -59.47
C CYS A 486 -27.99 19.69 -58.52
N VAL A 487 -28.31 18.48 -58.98
CA VAL A 487 -28.79 17.38 -58.12
C VAL A 487 -27.77 17.07 -57.02
N ASN A 488 -26.48 16.94 -57.34
CA ASN A 488 -25.44 16.67 -56.36
C ASN A 488 -25.26 17.82 -55.35
N VAL A 489 -25.29 19.07 -55.80
CA VAL A 489 -25.22 20.25 -54.91
C VAL A 489 -26.40 20.27 -53.93
N ASN A 490 -27.61 19.97 -54.40
CA ASN A 490 -28.80 19.90 -53.55
C ASN A 490 -28.71 18.76 -52.52
N GLN A 491 -28.14 17.61 -52.90
CA GLN A 491 -27.90 16.49 -51.99
C GLN A 491 -26.93 16.86 -50.87
N ILE A 492 -25.77 17.46 -51.21
CA ILE A 492 -24.77 17.90 -50.23
C ILE A 492 -25.36 18.96 -49.29
N ALA A 493 -26.17 19.88 -49.82
CA ALA A 493 -26.84 20.91 -49.01
C ALA A 493 -27.86 20.30 -48.03
N GLU A 494 -28.54 19.20 -48.42
CA GLU A 494 -29.44 18.48 -47.51
C GLU A 494 -28.69 17.72 -46.42
N GLU A 495 -27.63 16.98 -46.78
CA GLU A 495 -26.80 16.26 -45.80
C GLU A 495 -26.20 17.21 -44.75
N TRP A 496 -25.76 18.40 -45.18
CA TRP A 496 -25.26 19.44 -44.26
C TRP A 496 -26.36 19.98 -43.33
N ARG A 497 -27.58 20.19 -43.84
CA ARG A 497 -28.72 20.63 -43.02
C ARG A 497 -29.08 19.56 -41.98
N GLU A 498 -29.22 18.31 -42.39
CA GLU A 498 -29.59 17.20 -41.50
C GLU A 498 -28.53 16.98 -40.40
N GLY A 499 -27.24 17.05 -40.75
CA GLY A 499 -26.16 16.97 -39.78
C GLY A 499 -26.19 18.09 -38.73
N LEU A 500 -26.47 19.32 -39.17
CA LEU A 500 -26.59 20.48 -38.28
C LEU A 500 -27.85 20.38 -37.40
N GLU A 501 -28.98 19.96 -37.95
CA GLU A 501 -30.24 19.74 -37.23
C GLU A 501 -30.10 18.69 -36.12
N THR A 502 -29.46 17.56 -36.43
CA THR A 502 -29.19 16.48 -35.46
C THR A 502 -28.30 16.96 -34.31
N ALA A 503 -27.25 17.73 -34.62
CA ALA A 503 -26.34 18.28 -33.61
C ALA A 503 -27.05 19.28 -32.69
N ILE A 504 -27.96 20.11 -33.23
CA ILE A 504 -28.78 21.05 -32.44
C ILE A 504 -29.71 20.27 -31.52
N TYR A 505 -30.47 19.30 -32.05
CA TYR A 505 -31.41 18.49 -31.27
C TYR A 505 -30.74 17.81 -30.08
N THR A 506 -29.59 17.16 -30.31
CA THR A 506 -28.82 16.47 -29.26
C THR A 506 -28.33 17.44 -28.17
N ALA A 507 -27.92 18.64 -28.57
CA ALA A 507 -27.47 19.68 -27.64
C ALA A 507 -28.63 20.28 -26.84
N GLU A 508 -29.81 20.47 -27.45
CA GLU A 508 -31.01 20.95 -26.77
C GLU A 508 -31.45 19.96 -25.67
N GLU A 509 -31.56 18.67 -26.01
CA GLU A 509 -31.93 17.59 -25.07
C GLU A 509 -30.95 17.52 -23.88
N SER A 510 -29.64 17.54 -24.16
CA SER A 510 -28.61 17.48 -23.11
C SER A 510 -28.60 18.70 -22.18
N MET A 511 -29.10 19.86 -22.64
CA MET A 511 -29.07 21.13 -21.90
C MET A 511 -30.39 21.48 -21.22
N GLU A 512 -31.50 20.80 -21.54
CA GLU A 512 -32.84 21.07 -21.00
C GLU A 512 -32.88 20.87 -19.48
N ASP A 513 -32.28 19.79 -19.00
CA ASP A 513 -32.29 19.40 -17.57
C ASP A 513 -31.24 20.13 -16.71
N LEU A 514 -30.33 20.88 -17.31
CA LEU A 514 -29.32 21.63 -16.58
C LEU A 514 -29.94 22.85 -15.90
N LYS A 515 -30.27 22.69 -14.61
CA LYS A 515 -30.77 23.74 -13.71
C LYS A 515 -29.76 24.05 -12.60
N ILE A 516 -29.63 25.32 -12.28
CA ILE A 516 -28.83 25.76 -11.14
C ILE A 516 -29.54 25.35 -9.83
N PRO A 517 -28.85 24.69 -8.89
CA PRO A 517 -29.41 24.38 -7.58
C PRO A 517 -29.67 25.64 -6.72
N ASP A 518 -30.76 25.63 -5.95
CA ASP A 518 -31.03 26.68 -4.95
C ASP A 518 -30.20 26.44 -3.66
N SER A 519 -28.89 26.65 -3.77
CA SER A 519 -27.94 26.44 -2.67
C SER A 519 -27.76 27.72 -1.84
N LYS A 520 -28.49 27.82 -0.72
CA LYS A 520 -28.33 28.90 0.27
C LYS A 520 -26.87 29.13 0.72
N PRO A 521 -26.05 28.11 1.03
CA PRO A 521 -24.67 28.34 1.47
C PRO A 521 -23.72 28.77 0.34
N ASN A 522 -24.07 28.51 -0.92
CA ASN A 522 -23.19 28.78 -2.08
C ASN A 522 -23.82 29.74 -3.10
N ALA A 523 -24.72 30.62 -2.66
CA ALA A 523 -25.52 31.49 -3.54
C ALA A 523 -24.65 32.32 -4.49
N ASP A 524 -23.56 32.90 -3.99
CA ASP A 524 -22.64 33.74 -4.78
C ASP A 524 -21.91 32.97 -5.88
N PHE A 525 -21.56 31.70 -5.63
CA PHE A 525 -20.93 30.85 -6.64
C PHE A 525 -21.92 30.53 -7.75
N PHE A 526 -23.12 30.08 -7.39
CA PHE A 526 -24.13 29.67 -8.36
C PHE A 526 -24.69 30.85 -9.16
N GLN A 527 -24.73 32.07 -8.62
CA GLN A 527 -24.99 33.27 -9.43
C GLN A 527 -23.96 33.46 -10.54
N LYS A 528 -22.66 33.35 -10.24
CA LYS A 528 -21.60 33.49 -11.25
C LYS A 528 -21.61 32.33 -12.25
N TYR A 529 -21.94 31.13 -11.80
CA TYR A 529 -22.00 29.94 -12.64
C TYR A 529 -23.19 30.00 -13.62
N ASP A 530 -24.34 30.51 -13.18
CA ASP A 530 -25.55 30.68 -14.00
C ASP A 530 -25.30 31.56 -15.23
N ILE A 531 -24.52 32.63 -15.09
CA ILE A 531 -24.13 33.49 -16.22
C ILE A 531 -23.40 32.68 -17.30
N LYS A 532 -22.46 31.81 -16.89
CA LYS A 532 -21.69 30.97 -17.82
C LYS A 532 -22.57 29.88 -18.45
N LEU A 533 -23.47 29.27 -17.68
CA LEU A 533 -24.41 28.27 -18.19
C LEU A 533 -25.36 28.88 -19.23
N LYS A 534 -25.88 30.09 -18.98
CA LYS A 534 -26.70 30.84 -19.95
C LYS A 534 -25.93 31.16 -21.23
N ALA A 535 -24.66 31.57 -21.11
CA ALA A 535 -23.81 31.81 -22.28
C ALA A 535 -23.61 30.55 -23.12
N LEU A 536 -23.45 29.39 -22.49
CA LEU A 536 -23.38 28.10 -23.18
C LEU A 536 -24.70 27.74 -23.86
N LYS A 537 -25.85 27.86 -23.18
CA LYS A 537 -27.17 27.59 -23.79
C LYS A 537 -27.43 28.48 -25.01
N LYS A 538 -26.93 29.72 -24.99
CA LYS A 538 -27.04 30.65 -26.13
C LYS A 538 -26.34 30.13 -27.39
N THR A 539 -25.24 29.37 -27.29
CA THR A 539 -24.55 28.87 -28.49
C THR A 539 -25.41 27.90 -29.29
N VAL A 540 -26.31 27.17 -28.63
CA VAL A 540 -27.30 26.30 -29.29
C VAL A 540 -28.30 27.15 -30.07
N THR A 541 -28.80 28.23 -29.47
CA THR A 541 -29.70 29.19 -30.15
C THR A 541 -29.02 29.84 -31.36
N ASP A 542 -27.74 30.19 -31.25
CA ASP A 542 -26.97 30.75 -32.36
C ASP A 542 -26.83 29.71 -33.51
N ALA A 543 -26.62 28.42 -33.18
CA ALA A 543 -26.60 27.34 -34.18
C ALA A 543 -27.96 27.16 -34.88
N THR A 544 -29.08 27.30 -34.18
CA THR A 544 -30.43 27.29 -34.78
C THR A 544 -30.59 28.42 -35.81
N ALA A 545 -29.96 29.58 -35.59
CA ALA A 545 -29.97 30.67 -36.58
C ALA A 545 -29.15 30.33 -37.84
N VAL A 546 -28.03 29.61 -37.68
CA VAL A 546 -27.25 29.09 -38.80
C VAL A 546 -28.06 28.08 -39.61
N LEU A 547 -28.81 27.17 -38.95
CA LEU A 547 -29.68 26.20 -39.62
C LEU A 547 -30.68 26.89 -40.56
N LYS A 548 -31.34 27.95 -40.10
CA LYS A 548 -32.27 28.75 -40.94
C LYS A 548 -31.57 29.37 -42.17
N THR A 549 -30.31 29.75 -42.02
CA THR A 549 -29.51 30.29 -43.13
C THR A 549 -29.20 29.22 -44.17
N VAL A 550 -28.87 28.00 -43.72
CA VAL A 550 -28.65 26.83 -44.58
C VAL A 550 -29.93 26.44 -45.31
N GLU A 551 -31.07 26.38 -44.61
CA GLU A 551 -32.38 26.08 -45.21
C GLU A 551 -32.76 27.08 -46.32
N LYS A 552 -32.50 28.37 -46.08
CA LYS A 552 -32.72 29.41 -47.09
C LYS A 552 -31.83 29.20 -48.32
N ALA A 553 -30.53 29.02 -48.11
CA ALA A 553 -29.59 28.80 -49.22
C ALA A 553 -29.96 27.54 -50.03
N LYS A 554 -30.33 26.45 -49.37
CA LYS A 554 -30.83 25.23 -50.02
C LYS A 554 -32.07 25.52 -50.87
N LYS A 555 -33.04 26.26 -50.32
CA LYS A 555 -34.27 26.62 -51.04
C LYS A 555 -33.99 27.44 -52.31
N ASP A 556 -33.06 28.39 -52.22
CA ASP A 556 -32.64 29.21 -53.36
C ASP A 556 -31.94 28.34 -54.44
N LEU A 557 -31.06 27.42 -54.03
CA LEU A 557 -30.42 26.45 -54.94
C LEU A 557 -31.43 25.52 -55.65
N VAL A 558 -32.45 25.03 -54.92
CA VAL A 558 -33.53 24.23 -55.52
C VAL A 558 -34.34 25.05 -56.52
N ALA A 559 -34.60 26.33 -56.24
CA ALA A 559 -35.32 27.21 -57.15
C ALA A 559 -34.53 27.49 -58.44
N ASP A 560 -33.23 27.75 -58.34
CA ASP A 560 -32.35 27.93 -59.49
C ASP A 560 -32.21 26.65 -60.32
N HIS A 561 -32.11 25.49 -59.64
CA HIS A 561 -32.15 24.19 -60.31
C HIS A 561 -33.46 24.00 -61.09
N ALA A 562 -34.60 24.33 -60.51
CA ALA A 562 -35.89 24.24 -61.21
C ALA A 562 -35.99 25.19 -62.42
N ALA A 563 -35.33 26.36 -62.36
CA ALA A 563 -35.23 27.27 -63.50
C ALA A 563 -34.37 26.70 -64.63
N LEU A 564 -33.30 25.97 -64.28
CA LEU A 564 -32.51 25.19 -65.25
C LEU A 564 -33.37 24.08 -65.87
N SER A 565 -34.09 23.27 -65.07
CA SER A 565 -34.96 22.21 -65.60
C SER A 565 -36.03 22.75 -66.55
N LYS A 566 -36.62 23.93 -66.28
CA LYS A 566 -37.56 24.59 -67.21
C LYS A 566 -36.93 24.99 -68.55
N LYS A 567 -35.67 25.43 -68.55
CA LYS A 567 -34.92 25.68 -69.79
C LYS A 567 -34.68 24.38 -70.56
N ALA A 568 -34.45 23.27 -69.85
CA ALA A 568 -34.34 21.93 -70.44
C ALA A 568 -35.63 21.53 -71.15
N ASP A 569 -36.77 21.71 -70.48
CA ASP A 569 -38.09 21.35 -71.00
C ASP A 569 -38.44 22.12 -72.27
N GLY A 570 -38.06 23.40 -72.36
CA GLY A 570 -38.23 24.20 -73.58
C GLY A 570 -37.42 23.71 -74.78
N LEU A 571 -36.33 22.97 -74.56
CA LEU A 571 -35.47 22.38 -75.59
C LEU A 571 -35.81 20.91 -75.88
N LYS A 572 -36.80 20.33 -75.18
CA LYS A 572 -37.12 18.90 -75.24
C LYS A 572 -37.53 18.43 -76.65
N GLU A 573 -38.33 19.21 -77.36
CA GLU A 573 -38.72 18.89 -78.74
C GLU A 573 -37.55 19.12 -79.72
N GLU A 574 -36.67 20.08 -79.45
CA GLU A 574 -35.43 20.28 -80.22
C GLU A 574 -34.52 19.05 -80.09
N PHE A 575 -34.28 18.58 -78.85
CA PHE A 575 -33.51 17.35 -78.60
C PHE A 575 -34.17 16.11 -79.22
N ALA A 576 -35.48 15.94 -79.08
CA ALA A 576 -36.21 14.82 -79.68
C ALA A 576 -36.16 14.86 -81.22
N LYS A 577 -36.19 16.05 -81.84
CA LYS A 577 -36.04 16.22 -83.28
C LYS A 577 -34.62 15.84 -83.73
N THR A 578 -33.58 16.30 -83.03
CA THR A 578 -32.19 15.91 -83.28
C THR A 578 -31.99 14.40 -83.14
N GLU A 579 -32.56 13.75 -82.13
CA GLU A 579 -32.52 12.29 -81.98
C GLU A 579 -33.23 11.54 -83.12
N ARG A 580 -34.38 12.03 -83.61
CA ARG A 580 -35.12 11.46 -84.75
C ARG A 580 -34.31 11.60 -86.05
N GLU A 581 -33.72 12.77 -86.29
CA GLU A 581 -32.88 13.05 -87.46
C GLU A 581 -31.63 12.16 -87.49
N ILE A 582 -30.96 12.01 -86.34
CA ILE A 582 -29.83 11.09 -86.16
C ILE A 582 -30.26 9.63 -86.38
N SER A 583 -31.37 9.20 -85.78
CA SER A 583 -31.86 7.81 -85.91
C SER A 583 -32.21 7.48 -87.36
N LYS A 584 -32.79 8.43 -88.10
CA LYS A 584 -33.07 8.31 -89.53
C LYS A 584 -31.76 8.19 -90.34
N ALA A 585 -30.78 9.07 -90.08
CA ALA A 585 -29.48 9.02 -90.75
C ALA A 585 -28.69 7.72 -90.49
N LEU A 586 -28.78 7.16 -89.28
CA LEU A 586 -28.16 5.87 -88.93
C LEU A 586 -28.89 4.70 -89.62
N SER A 587 -30.23 4.74 -89.69
CA SER A 587 -31.04 3.73 -90.38
C SER A 587 -30.81 3.74 -91.90
N ASP A 588 -30.73 4.93 -92.52
CA ASP A 588 -30.43 5.09 -93.96
C ASP A 588 -29.00 4.61 -94.30
N GLY A 589 -28.08 4.64 -93.32
CA GLY A 589 -26.72 4.08 -93.41
C GLY A 589 -26.59 2.60 -93.03
N GLY A 590 -27.69 1.88 -92.77
CA GLY A 590 -27.69 0.44 -92.46
C GLY A 590 -27.36 0.07 -90.99
N VAL A 591 -27.31 1.04 -90.07
CA VAL A 591 -26.95 0.82 -88.66
C VAL A 591 -28.19 0.95 -87.76
N THR A 592 -28.76 -0.19 -87.35
CA THR A 592 -29.97 -0.24 -86.51
C THR A 592 -29.71 -0.51 -85.02
N ALA A 593 -28.51 -0.96 -84.67
CA ALA A 593 -28.14 -1.32 -83.29
C ALA A 593 -27.80 -0.12 -82.38
N ILE A 594 -27.62 1.07 -82.96
CA ILE A 594 -27.15 2.27 -82.25
C ILE A 594 -28.32 3.24 -82.05
N LYS A 595 -28.69 3.47 -80.77
CA LYS A 595 -29.76 4.37 -80.38
C LYS A 595 -29.21 5.65 -79.72
N PRO A 596 -29.61 6.86 -80.18
CA PRO A 596 -29.16 8.14 -79.60
C PRO A 596 -29.41 8.28 -78.08
N ASP A 597 -30.59 7.90 -77.58
CA ASP A 597 -30.92 7.94 -76.13
C ASP A 597 -29.97 7.06 -75.28
N THR A 598 -29.49 5.94 -75.84
CA THR A 598 -28.50 5.08 -75.16
C THR A 598 -27.16 5.81 -74.98
N TYR A 599 -26.75 6.64 -75.95
CA TYR A 599 -25.54 7.44 -75.84
C TYR A 599 -25.66 8.46 -74.71
N VAL A 600 -26.78 9.17 -74.64
CA VAL A 600 -27.06 10.16 -73.60
C VAL A 600 -27.03 9.51 -72.20
N LYS A 601 -27.69 8.37 -72.02
CA LYS A 601 -27.70 7.61 -70.75
C LYS A 601 -26.31 7.10 -70.35
N LEU A 602 -25.52 6.62 -71.31
CA LEU A 602 -24.15 6.16 -71.05
C LEU A 602 -23.23 7.33 -70.67
N SER A 603 -23.41 8.51 -71.27
CA SER A 603 -22.66 9.72 -70.91
C SER A 603 -22.98 10.22 -69.49
N GLU A 604 -24.25 10.14 -69.06
CA GLU A 604 -24.64 10.41 -67.67
C GLU A 604 -23.99 9.41 -66.70
N GLN A 605 -24.11 8.11 -67.00
CA GLN A 605 -23.50 7.05 -66.20
C GLN A 605 -21.98 7.22 -66.09
N LYS A 606 -21.32 7.66 -67.16
CA LYS A 606 -19.88 7.97 -67.16
C LYS A 606 -19.55 9.06 -66.15
N LYS A 607 -20.26 10.20 -66.17
CA LYS A 607 -20.01 11.34 -65.28
C LYS A 607 -20.27 11.00 -63.80
N THR A 608 -21.33 10.23 -63.53
CA THR A 608 -21.64 9.72 -62.18
C THR A 608 -20.55 8.77 -61.68
N LEU A 609 -20.13 7.80 -62.49
CA LEU A 609 -19.05 6.88 -62.13
C LEU A 609 -17.71 7.62 -61.94
N GLU A 610 -17.39 8.60 -62.77
CA GLU A 610 -16.18 9.43 -62.62
C GLU A 610 -16.17 10.19 -61.29
N THR A 611 -17.31 10.76 -60.89
CA THR A 611 -17.46 11.47 -59.60
C THR A 611 -17.32 10.51 -58.41
N GLN A 612 -18.03 9.38 -58.43
CA GLN A 612 -17.95 8.36 -57.37
C GLN A 612 -16.53 7.78 -57.24
N ILE A 613 -15.83 7.59 -58.36
CA ILE A 613 -14.44 7.11 -58.36
C ILE A 613 -13.50 8.13 -57.74
N VAL A 614 -13.70 9.44 -57.93
CA VAL A 614 -12.88 10.47 -57.29
C VAL A 614 -13.00 10.42 -55.77
N ASP A 615 -14.22 10.29 -55.25
CA ASP A 615 -14.45 10.24 -53.80
C ASP A 615 -13.97 8.92 -53.18
N LEU A 616 -14.23 7.78 -53.84
CA LEU A 616 -13.71 6.49 -53.41
C LEU A 616 -12.18 6.45 -53.46
N LYS A 617 -11.53 7.05 -54.49
CA LYS A 617 -10.06 7.16 -54.53
C LYS A 617 -9.49 7.95 -53.35
N LYS A 618 -10.18 9.01 -52.88
CA LYS A 618 -9.75 9.76 -51.69
C LYS A 618 -9.84 8.92 -50.42
N LYS A 619 -10.87 8.06 -50.31
CA LYS A 619 -11.07 7.16 -49.17
C LYS A 619 -10.07 6.00 -49.17
N THR A 620 -9.85 5.37 -50.32
CA THR A 620 -8.97 4.21 -50.48
C THR A 620 -7.49 4.55 -50.56
N ALA A 621 -7.12 5.79 -50.91
CA ALA A 621 -5.72 6.24 -50.85
C ALA A 621 -5.09 6.10 -49.45
N LYS A 622 -5.92 6.00 -48.40
CA LYS A 622 -5.48 5.80 -47.01
C LYS A 622 -5.41 4.33 -46.59
N GLU A 623 -5.80 3.38 -47.45
CA GLU A 623 -5.86 1.96 -47.10
C GLU A 623 -4.48 1.40 -46.70
N SER A 624 -3.44 1.66 -47.51
CA SER A 624 -2.06 1.26 -47.16
C SER A 624 -1.62 1.88 -45.84
N THR A 625 -1.96 3.14 -45.61
CA THR A 625 -1.64 3.84 -44.36
C THR A 625 -2.37 3.26 -43.15
N ARG A 626 -3.64 2.88 -43.29
CA ARG A 626 -4.44 2.21 -42.25
C ARG A 626 -3.92 0.80 -41.95
N ARG A 627 -3.54 0.05 -42.99
CA ARG A 627 -2.90 -1.26 -42.86
C ARG A 627 -1.56 -1.15 -42.14
N ASP A 628 -0.72 -0.18 -42.51
CA ASP A 628 0.57 0.05 -41.85
C ASP A 628 0.40 0.52 -40.41
N ALA A 629 -0.65 1.29 -40.10
CA ALA A 629 -0.99 1.70 -38.74
C ALA A 629 -1.39 0.49 -37.88
N LEU A 630 -2.20 -0.43 -38.42
CA LEU A 630 -2.57 -1.67 -37.73
C LEU A 630 -1.34 -2.58 -37.51
N LEU A 631 -0.49 -2.75 -38.53
CA LEU A 631 0.75 -3.54 -38.39
C LEU A 631 1.70 -2.95 -37.34
N LYS A 632 1.80 -1.63 -37.24
CA LYS A 632 2.58 -0.95 -36.19
C LYS A 632 1.98 -1.13 -34.79
N LEU A 633 0.65 -1.16 -34.66
CA LEU A 633 -0.02 -1.45 -33.40
C LEU A 633 0.24 -2.88 -32.94
N ILE A 634 0.20 -3.85 -33.87
CA ILE A 634 0.49 -5.26 -33.58
C ILE A 634 1.98 -5.49 -33.27
N ALA A 635 2.88 -4.78 -33.96
CA ALA A 635 4.33 -4.89 -33.76
C ALA A 635 4.86 -4.12 -32.54
N LYS A 636 3.99 -3.45 -31.77
CA LYS A 636 4.40 -2.60 -30.64
C LYS A 636 4.84 -3.39 -29.39
N ASP A 637 4.88 -4.72 -29.49
CA ASP A 637 5.24 -5.67 -28.42
C ASP A 637 6.44 -6.60 -28.77
N GLU A 638 7.33 -6.17 -29.67
CA GLU A 638 8.77 -6.53 -29.62
C GLU A 638 9.59 -5.32 -29.16
#